data_AF-A0A2N2BGG8-F1
#
_entry.id   AF-A0A2N2BGG8-F1
#
_cell.length_a   1.000
_cell.length_b   1.000
_cell.length_c   1.000
_cell.angle_alpha   90.00
_cell.angle_beta   90.00
_cell.angle_gamma   90.00
#
_symmetry.space_group_name_H-M   'P 1'
#
loop_
_entity.id
_entity.type
_entity.pdbx_description
1 polymer ?
#
loop_
_entity_poly.entity_id
_entity_poly.type
_entity_poly.pdbx_seq_one_letter_code
_entity_poly.pdbx_strand_id
1 'polypeptide(L)'
;MKIRLGTRGSALALKQTELVMSHLQEAYKLNPNPSNETLELERVIIETKGDLDQTSPLSQIGGQGLFIKEIEGALIDKKIDLAVHSLKDMPAHLPQGLVLGGTIKRENPFDYLITKSYSSLETLPKKIIIGTGSPRRRVELARVLSGLGIDIIFENLRGNIDTRLKKLDNNDKDEKNLDGIVLAQAGIHRLELKQHYPHLNFIPLGYEEMIPAPCQGILGLEIREEDESLLRLLESVQDHEATMQARLERAYLKGTQGSCHMAIGGYLALSKDRALTFYSLLGDEHGQTAYRDQLNLSVIRNLDLVQNEDLIQKLEEELKNHGSLMAKRLKSQSKGFVALVGAGPGDVELITVKGLRYLSEADVIAYDYLSGKGLLDLAPMHAEKIYVGKKAGNHTMTQEKINALLIEKALLGLKVVRLKGGDPYVFGRGSEEALALKAAGVDYDVVPGITSAIGGLTYAGIPITHRGLSTSFHVMTGHLSKSGVPMNYEALTKAGGTCVILMGIGQAKAIAEGFLKAGKTSETPVAIIYHATTAQQATVSITLGELSTAIDEKESRSGLIVIGEVAELHNQLVNLEAKPLFGEKLLLTLPAPEVKNEGSFMDKGKMTNRIKLLQNLKDQGAEVIEMPLIVHKTLSPDPRFFSKDWFSELGAIIFTSPFGVTCFFKAIQEYALDIRVLAGPSIISIGASTTQTLKNHGIIPDYMPDKFTTRELMDLIQNKMDSKQLSKGICFYRSKLGNTEIIEALSEKTHVTDVHLYEVLPIEKKLDVQEYDLSGIVFTSRSAVEAFMAIKDDYYKSMIRSLPAYSIGPMTSEALNENQWSVIYEATTHTYNGIFETIMKETIK
;
A
#
# COMPACT_ATOMS: atom_id res chain seq x y z
N MET A 1 51.49 11.59 -37.02
CA MET A 1 50.40 10.64 -36.68
C MET A 1 49.04 11.21 -37.09
N LYS A 2 48.25 10.47 -37.88
CA LYS A 2 46.87 10.85 -38.25
C LYS A 2 45.86 9.92 -37.58
N ILE A 3 44.80 10.46 -36.97
CA ILE A 3 43.73 9.69 -36.29
C ILE A 3 42.38 10.14 -36.82
N ARG A 4 41.58 9.19 -37.32
CA ARG A 4 40.20 9.41 -37.78
C ARG A 4 39.20 9.07 -36.68
N LEU A 5 38.46 10.05 -36.19
CA LEU A 5 37.48 9.90 -35.12
C LEU A 5 36.07 9.76 -35.69
N GLY A 6 35.47 8.58 -35.55
CA GLY A 6 34.09 8.29 -35.90
C GLY A 6 33.10 8.88 -34.90
N THR A 7 32.04 9.50 -35.41
CA THR A 7 30.96 10.04 -34.59
C THR A 7 29.64 10.12 -35.34
N ARG A 8 28.54 10.28 -34.61
CA ARG A 8 27.21 10.55 -35.19
C ARG A 8 27.07 12.01 -35.63
N GLY A 9 26.14 12.27 -36.55
CA GLY A 9 25.87 13.61 -37.07
C GLY A 9 25.07 14.55 -36.15
N SER A 10 24.62 14.08 -34.97
CA SER A 10 23.86 14.93 -34.04
C SER A 10 24.73 16.02 -33.40
N ALA A 11 24.15 17.20 -33.10
CA ALA A 11 24.87 18.31 -32.48
C ALA A 11 25.62 17.89 -31.19
N LEU A 12 24.99 17.07 -30.34
CA LEU A 12 25.64 16.55 -29.14
C LEU A 12 26.85 15.65 -29.46
N ALA A 13 26.71 14.72 -30.42
CA ALA A 13 27.79 13.80 -30.79
C ALA A 13 28.99 14.55 -31.41
N LEU A 14 28.73 15.55 -32.23
CA LEU A 14 29.76 16.42 -32.79
C LEU A 14 30.52 17.16 -31.70
N LYS A 15 29.79 17.76 -30.73
CA LYS A 15 30.38 18.47 -29.60
C LYS A 15 31.19 17.55 -28.67
N GLN A 16 30.71 16.33 -28.45
CA GLN A 16 31.43 15.28 -27.70
C GLN A 16 32.75 14.91 -28.38
N THR A 17 32.74 14.81 -29.71
CA THR A 17 33.92 14.49 -30.50
C THR A 17 34.93 15.64 -30.47
N GLU A 18 34.46 16.88 -30.60
CA GLU A 18 35.31 18.08 -30.44
C GLU A 18 35.99 18.13 -29.08
N LEU A 19 35.24 17.81 -28.00
CA LEU A 19 35.80 17.74 -26.66
C LEU A 19 36.94 16.73 -26.56
N VAL A 20 36.75 15.52 -27.12
CA VAL A 20 37.77 14.47 -27.16
C VAL A 20 38.96 14.89 -28.00
N MET A 21 38.74 15.49 -29.18
CA MET A 21 39.82 15.99 -30.03
C MET A 21 40.69 17.02 -29.30
N SER A 22 40.08 17.95 -28.56
CA SER A 22 40.82 18.93 -27.75
C SER A 22 41.69 18.27 -26.67
N HIS A 23 41.16 17.27 -25.96
CA HIS A 23 41.91 16.53 -24.95
C HIS A 23 43.08 15.74 -25.57
N LEU A 24 42.86 15.11 -26.73
CA LEU A 24 43.92 14.41 -27.47
C LEU A 24 45.03 15.37 -27.93
N GLN A 25 44.67 16.55 -28.44
CA GLN A 25 45.63 17.57 -28.83
C GLN A 25 46.45 18.09 -27.65
N GLU A 26 45.81 18.29 -26.49
CA GLU A 26 46.50 18.75 -25.27
C GLU A 26 47.45 17.69 -24.72
N ALA A 27 47.00 16.43 -24.60
CA ALA A 27 47.84 15.34 -24.13
C ALA A 27 49.05 15.10 -25.04
N TYR A 28 48.86 15.15 -26.37
CA TYR A 28 49.95 15.00 -27.34
C TYR A 28 50.97 16.14 -27.27
N LYS A 29 50.56 17.36 -26.88
CA LYS A 29 51.49 18.48 -26.64
C LYS A 29 52.34 18.28 -25.38
N LEU A 30 51.75 17.71 -24.32
CA LEU A 30 52.42 17.48 -23.05
C LEU A 30 53.41 16.30 -23.11
N ASN A 31 53.10 15.27 -23.91
CA ASN A 31 53.94 14.09 -24.12
C ASN A 31 54.10 13.79 -25.61
N PRO A 32 54.92 14.58 -26.35
CA PRO A 32 55.12 14.37 -27.77
C PRO A 32 55.84 13.03 -28.05
N ASN A 33 55.42 12.35 -29.12
CA ASN A 33 56.08 11.12 -29.58
C ASN A 33 57.58 11.40 -29.89
N PRO A 34 58.53 10.51 -29.50
CA PRO A 34 59.95 10.64 -29.82
C PRO A 34 60.28 10.87 -31.31
N SER A 35 59.38 10.58 -32.24
CA SER A 35 59.54 10.83 -33.68
C SER A 35 59.26 12.27 -34.15
N ASN A 36 58.83 13.18 -33.26
CA ASN A 36 58.54 14.60 -33.58
C ASN A 36 57.44 14.82 -34.66
N GLU A 37 56.60 13.81 -34.89
CA GLU A 37 55.49 13.91 -35.84
C GLU A 37 54.35 14.79 -35.30
N THR A 38 53.70 15.56 -36.18
CA THR A 38 52.47 16.29 -35.85
C THR A 38 51.27 15.34 -35.71
N LEU A 39 50.38 15.63 -34.76
CA LEU A 39 49.10 14.94 -34.59
C LEU A 39 48.03 15.61 -35.47
N GLU A 40 47.53 14.90 -36.47
CA GLU A 40 46.40 15.30 -37.31
C GLU A 40 45.16 14.53 -36.86
N LEU A 41 44.12 15.25 -36.43
CA LEU A 41 42.84 14.67 -36.04
C LEU A 41 41.78 14.98 -37.09
N GLU A 42 41.15 13.93 -37.63
CA GLU A 42 40.09 14.05 -38.62
C GLU A 42 38.77 13.54 -38.03
N ARG A 43 37.71 14.34 -38.06
CA ARG A 43 36.37 13.90 -37.66
C ARG A 43 35.64 13.27 -38.85
N VAL A 44 35.17 12.04 -38.68
CA VAL A 44 34.39 11.28 -39.68
C VAL A 44 32.97 11.08 -39.16
N ILE A 45 32.00 11.64 -39.87
CA ILE A 45 30.58 11.50 -39.52
C ILE A 45 30.05 10.21 -40.14
N ILE A 46 29.38 9.39 -39.32
CA ILE A 46 28.77 8.13 -39.70
C ILE A 46 27.27 8.21 -39.43
N GLU A 47 26.46 7.99 -40.46
CA GLU A 47 25.01 7.90 -40.35
C GLU A 47 24.61 6.52 -39.79
N THR A 48 23.77 6.50 -38.76
CA THR A 48 23.31 5.27 -38.11
C THR A 48 21.82 5.03 -38.38
N LYS A 49 21.37 3.77 -38.37
CA LYS A 49 19.95 3.45 -38.58
C LYS A 49 19.03 4.13 -37.57
N GLY A 50 19.48 4.33 -36.33
CA GLY A 50 18.72 5.05 -35.31
C GLY A 50 18.53 6.55 -35.60
N ASP A 51 19.33 7.14 -36.50
CA ASP A 51 19.16 8.52 -36.96
C ASP A 51 18.11 8.63 -38.10
N LEU A 52 17.85 7.53 -38.82
CA LEU A 52 16.95 7.46 -39.98
C LEU A 52 15.49 7.14 -39.63
N ASP A 53 15.20 6.37 -38.57
CA ASP A 53 13.82 6.13 -38.08
C ASP A 53 13.50 6.95 -36.83
N GLN A 54 12.72 8.03 -37.02
CA GLN A 54 12.29 8.94 -35.96
C GLN A 54 10.86 8.67 -35.45
N THR A 55 10.17 7.66 -35.99
CA THR A 55 8.71 7.48 -35.83
C THR A 55 8.31 6.26 -34.99
N SER A 56 8.98 5.10 -35.14
CA SER A 56 8.56 3.85 -34.48
C SER A 56 9.00 3.78 -33.01
N PRO A 57 8.21 3.34 -32.01
CA PRO A 57 8.60 3.04 -30.61
C PRO A 57 10.00 2.38 -30.46
N LEU A 58 10.88 2.86 -29.56
CA LEU A 58 12.23 2.28 -29.34
C LEU A 58 12.11 0.79 -28.96
N SER A 59 11.04 0.44 -28.24
CA SER A 59 10.63 -0.91 -27.87
C SER A 59 10.18 -1.80 -29.04
N GLN A 60 9.81 -1.24 -30.20
CA GLN A 60 9.33 -1.98 -31.37
C GLN A 60 10.42 -2.20 -32.44
N ILE A 61 11.52 -1.45 -32.41
CA ILE A 61 12.56 -1.51 -33.46
C ILE A 61 13.55 -2.69 -33.26
N GLY A 62 13.59 -3.34 -32.09
CA GLY A 62 14.26 -4.64 -31.89
C GLY A 62 15.73 -4.73 -32.34
N GLY A 63 16.69 -4.51 -31.42
CA GLY A 63 18.09 -4.85 -31.65
C GLY A 63 19.06 -4.10 -30.74
N GLN A 64 20.03 -4.81 -30.14
CA GLN A 64 21.14 -4.18 -29.41
C GLN A 64 22.00 -3.36 -30.40
N GLY A 65 22.31 -2.10 -30.07
CA GLY A 65 23.28 -1.27 -30.81
C GLY A 65 22.74 -0.38 -31.94
N LEU A 66 21.49 0.09 -31.88
CA LEU A 66 20.83 0.90 -32.94
C LEU A 66 21.59 2.16 -33.40
N PHE A 67 22.48 2.70 -32.55
CA PHE A 67 23.25 3.93 -32.80
C PHE A 67 24.76 3.70 -32.89
N ILE A 68 25.21 2.43 -32.90
CA ILE A 68 26.62 2.07 -32.69
C ILE A 68 27.12 1.09 -33.75
N LYS A 69 26.28 0.19 -34.25
CA LYS A 69 26.68 -0.87 -35.20
C LYS A 69 27.41 -0.35 -36.44
N GLU A 70 26.95 0.75 -37.04
CA GLU A 70 27.60 1.32 -38.22
C GLU A 70 28.97 1.93 -37.90
N ILE A 71 29.15 2.43 -36.68
CA ILE A 71 30.42 2.99 -36.18
C ILE A 71 31.40 1.88 -35.83
N GLU A 72 30.95 0.83 -35.13
CA GLU A 72 31.74 -0.40 -34.87
C GLU A 72 32.18 -1.05 -36.19
N GLY A 73 31.29 -1.13 -37.18
CA GLY A 73 31.63 -1.61 -38.52
C GLY A 73 32.73 -0.76 -39.20
N ALA A 74 32.67 0.57 -39.04
CA ALA A 74 33.70 1.45 -39.57
C ALA A 74 35.06 1.31 -38.83
N LEU A 75 35.06 1.00 -37.54
CA LEU A 75 36.28 0.65 -36.78
C LEU A 75 36.88 -0.66 -37.31
N ILE A 76 36.07 -1.71 -37.46
CA ILE A 76 36.52 -3.03 -37.96
C ILE A 76 37.04 -2.91 -39.40
N ASP A 77 36.34 -2.16 -40.26
CA ASP A 77 36.73 -1.89 -41.65
C ASP A 77 37.93 -0.92 -41.79
N LYS A 78 38.49 -0.43 -40.67
CA LYS A 78 39.60 0.55 -40.64
C LYS A 78 39.30 1.85 -41.40
N LYS A 79 38.03 2.23 -41.50
CA LYS A 79 37.57 3.52 -42.05
C LYS A 79 37.76 4.67 -41.06
N ILE A 80 37.66 4.35 -39.78
CA ILE A 80 37.99 5.22 -38.64
C ILE A 80 38.97 4.50 -37.72
N ASP A 81 39.64 5.23 -36.84
CA ASP A 81 40.65 4.70 -35.92
C ASP A 81 40.17 4.71 -34.46
N LEU A 82 39.29 5.65 -34.13
CA LEU A 82 38.72 5.82 -32.81
C LEU A 82 37.24 6.19 -32.94
N ALA A 83 36.37 5.68 -32.08
CA ALA A 83 34.99 6.10 -32.01
C ALA A 83 34.66 6.74 -30.66
N VAL A 84 33.88 7.83 -30.69
CA VAL A 84 33.46 8.57 -29.50
C VAL A 84 32.00 8.27 -29.20
N HIS A 85 31.74 7.70 -28.02
CA HIS A 85 30.40 7.30 -27.61
C HIS A 85 29.97 7.93 -26.29
N SER A 86 28.67 8.22 -26.17
CA SER A 86 28.07 8.36 -24.84
C SER A 86 27.95 6.95 -24.24
N LEU A 87 28.68 6.69 -23.15
CA LEU A 87 28.89 5.31 -22.70
C LEU A 87 27.60 4.63 -22.20
N LYS A 88 26.61 5.41 -21.75
CA LYS A 88 25.27 4.93 -21.39
C LYS A 88 24.48 4.32 -22.56
N ASP A 89 24.83 4.69 -23.80
CA ASP A 89 24.17 4.20 -25.01
C ASP A 89 24.86 2.93 -25.54
N MET A 90 26.03 2.57 -25.00
CA MET A 90 26.77 1.38 -25.40
C MET A 90 26.25 0.12 -24.70
N PRO A 91 26.18 -1.02 -25.42
CA PRO A 91 25.86 -2.30 -24.80
C PRO A 91 26.91 -2.69 -23.76
N ALA A 92 26.56 -3.60 -22.85
CA ALA A 92 27.45 -4.08 -21.79
C ALA A 92 28.62 -4.92 -22.34
N HIS A 93 28.44 -5.55 -23.49
CA HIS A 93 29.45 -6.33 -24.22
C HIS A 93 29.80 -5.61 -25.52
N LEU A 94 31.10 -5.47 -25.80
CA LEU A 94 31.60 -4.95 -27.08
C LEU A 94 31.79 -6.10 -28.08
N PRO A 95 31.76 -5.83 -29.40
CA PRO A 95 32.11 -6.81 -30.42
C PRO A 95 33.55 -7.35 -30.25
N GLN A 96 33.80 -8.56 -30.74
CA GLN A 96 35.14 -9.14 -30.73
C GLN A 96 36.11 -8.27 -31.54
N GLY A 97 37.31 -8.04 -31.00
CA GLY A 97 38.35 -7.20 -31.62
C GLY A 97 38.20 -5.69 -31.35
N LEU A 98 37.18 -5.27 -30.59
CA LEU A 98 37.04 -3.88 -30.13
C LEU A 98 37.16 -3.80 -28.60
N VAL A 99 37.79 -2.72 -28.13
CA VAL A 99 38.00 -2.44 -26.71
C VAL A 99 37.69 -0.99 -26.39
N LEU A 100 37.28 -0.74 -25.13
CA LEU A 100 37.20 0.61 -24.60
C LEU A 100 38.61 1.06 -24.22
N GLY A 101 39.25 1.87 -25.07
CA GLY A 101 40.63 2.32 -24.90
C GLY A 101 40.79 3.42 -23.84
N GLY A 102 39.70 4.00 -23.34
CA GLY A 102 39.73 4.95 -22.23
C GLY A 102 38.43 5.74 -22.09
N THR A 103 38.36 6.59 -21.06
CA THR A 103 37.27 7.55 -20.88
C THR A 103 37.85 8.92 -20.54
N ILE A 104 37.15 10.00 -20.90
CA ILE A 104 37.49 11.34 -20.37
C ILE A 104 36.66 11.64 -19.12
N LYS A 105 37.04 12.72 -18.41
CA LYS A 105 36.38 13.16 -17.19
C LYS A 105 34.86 13.15 -17.30
N ARG A 106 34.21 12.54 -16.31
CA ARG A 106 32.76 12.43 -16.23
C ARG A 106 32.14 13.81 -16.05
N GLU A 107 31.17 14.14 -16.92
CA GLU A 107 30.31 15.29 -16.74
C GLU A 107 29.17 14.94 -15.76
N ASN A 108 28.47 15.94 -15.21
CA ASN A 108 27.38 15.75 -14.26
C ASN A 108 26.42 14.61 -14.69
N PRO A 109 26.33 13.52 -13.91
CA PRO A 109 25.63 12.30 -14.31
C PRO A 109 24.11 12.40 -14.20
N PHE A 110 23.59 13.42 -13.52
CA PHE A 110 22.21 13.52 -13.11
C PHE A 110 21.28 13.96 -14.25
N ASP A 111 19.98 14.06 -13.94
CA ASP A 111 18.95 14.52 -14.86
C ASP A 111 18.39 15.89 -14.44
N TYR A 112 17.80 16.61 -15.39
CA TYR A 112 16.94 17.77 -15.18
C TYR A 112 15.49 17.37 -15.45
N LEU A 113 14.57 17.79 -14.59
CA LEU A 113 13.18 18.03 -14.96
C LEU A 113 13.09 19.46 -15.50
N ILE A 114 12.78 19.59 -16.79
CA ILE A 114 12.69 20.88 -17.48
C ILE A 114 11.22 21.22 -17.66
N THR A 115 10.77 22.36 -17.15
CA THR A 115 9.36 22.75 -17.17
C THR A 115 9.15 24.16 -17.75
N LYS A 116 7.94 24.43 -18.21
CA LYS A 116 7.53 25.78 -18.65
C LYS A 116 7.35 26.76 -17.50
N SER A 117 6.79 26.31 -16.37
CA SER A 117 6.18 27.20 -15.38
C SER A 117 6.55 26.93 -13.93
N TYR A 118 7.33 25.88 -13.65
CA TYR A 118 7.60 25.41 -12.29
C TYR A 118 9.09 25.36 -12.01
N SER A 119 9.53 25.98 -10.92
CA SER A 119 10.96 26.14 -10.59
C SER A 119 11.50 25.10 -9.62
N SER A 120 10.63 24.30 -8.99
CA SER A 120 11.00 23.22 -8.06
C SER A 120 9.97 22.10 -8.02
N LEU A 121 10.28 20.96 -7.42
CA LEU A 121 9.36 19.82 -7.32
C LEU A 121 8.13 20.15 -6.45
N GLU A 122 8.29 21.00 -5.45
CA GLU A 122 7.25 21.42 -4.51
C GLU A 122 6.25 22.40 -5.13
N THR A 123 6.64 23.06 -6.23
CA THR A 123 5.78 24.02 -6.95
C THR A 123 4.97 23.36 -8.06
N LEU A 124 5.13 22.06 -8.29
CA LEU A 124 4.41 21.32 -9.31
C LEU A 124 2.90 21.23 -8.98
N PRO A 125 2.04 21.22 -10.01
CA PRO A 125 0.60 21.09 -9.82
C PRO A 125 0.25 19.68 -9.35
N LYS A 126 -0.96 19.50 -8.80
CA LYS A 126 -1.49 18.17 -8.40
C LYS A 126 -1.53 17.16 -9.54
N LYS A 127 -1.53 17.61 -10.80
CA LYS A 127 -1.51 16.77 -11.99
C LYS A 127 -0.59 17.37 -13.05
N ILE A 128 0.32 16.57 -13.60
CA ILE A 128 1.33 17.03 -14.56
C ILE A 128 1.55 16.05 -15.73
N ILE A 129 1.80 16.57 -16.93
CA ILE A 129 2.10 15.81 -18.15
C ILE A 129 3.59 15.92 -18.48
N ILE A 130 4.32 14.82 -18.34
CA ILE A 130 5.77 14.77 -18.54
C ILE A 130 6.15 13.95 -19.78
N GLY A 131 6.95 14.53 -20.66
CA GLY A 131 7.51 13.87 -21.84
C GLY A 131 8.81 13.11 -21.53
N THR A 132 8.78 11.78 -21.63
CA THR A 132 10.00 10.95 -21.58
C THR A 132 9.77 9.58 -22.23
N GLY A 133 10.73 9.15 -23.05
CA GLY A 133 10.78 7.79 -23.61
C GLY A 133 11.60 6.79 -22.78
N SER A 134 12.15 7.19 -21.63
CA SER A 134 12.99 6.31 -20.80
C SER A 134 12.17 5.66 -19.69
N PRO A 135 12.08 4.31 -19.64
CA PRO A 135 11.41 3.58 -18.55
C PRO A 135 11.99 3.92 -17.18
N ARG A 136 13.32 4.00 -17.05
CA ARG A 136 14.03 4.43 -15.84
C ARG A 136 13.50 5.76 -15.30
N ARG A 137 13.43 6.78 -16.16
CA ARG A 137 12.96 8.12 -15.76
C ARG A 137 11.49 8.14 -15.37
N ARG A 138 10.66 7.31 -16.02
CA ARG A 138 9.22 7.21 -15.70
C ARG A 138 9.03 6.67 -14.29
N VAL A 139 9.64 5.53 -14.01
CA VAL A 139 9.56 4.86 -12.70
C VAL A 139 10.04 5.76 -11.57
N GLU A 140 11.20 6.38 -11.74
CA GLU A 140 11.82 7.21 -10.70
C GLU A 140 11.04 8.51 -10.45
N LEU A 141 10.56 9.18 -11.51
CA LEU A 141 9.70 10.36 -11.33
C LEU A 141 8.36 10.00 -10.70
N ALA A 142 7.73 8.89 -11.12
CA ALA A 142 6.48 8.42 -10.52
C ALA A 142 6.66 8.23 -9.02
N ARG A 143 7.73 7.55 -8.60
CA ARG A 143 8.06 7.36 -7.18
C ARG A 143 8.17 8.67 -6.41
N VAL A 144 8.93 9.66 -6.93
CA VAL A 144 9.15 10.94 -6.24
C VAL A 144 7.85 11.74 -6.15
N LEU A 145 7.16 11.93 -7.28
CA LEU A 145 6.01 12.83 -7.34
C LEU A 145 4.76 12.21 -6.69
N SER A 146 4.55 10.89 -6.76
CA SER A 146 3.48 10.23 -6.00
C SER A 146 3.71 10.34 -4.48
N GLY A 147 4.97 10.33 -4.02
CA GLY A 147 5.31 10.63 -2.62
C GLY A 147 4.95 12.05 -2.18
N LEU A 148 4.84 12.98 -3.13
CA LEU A 148 4.39 14.35 -2.93
C LEU A 148 2.88 14.53 -3.19
N GLY A 149 2.15 13.45 -3.50
CA GLY A 149 0.71 13.50 -3.80
C GLY A 149 0.38 14.12 -5.17
N ILE A 150 1.30 14.04 -6.12
CA ILE A 150 1.15 14.56 -7.48
C ILE A 150 0.88 13.40 -8.46
N ASP A 151 -0.20 13.51 -9.23
CA ASP A 151 -0.53 12.60 -10.32
C ASP A 151 0.28 12.93 -11.58
N ILE A 152 1.01 11.96 -12.13
CA ILE A 152 1.76 12.14 -13.38
C ILE A 152 1.08 11.40 -14.54
N ILE A 153 1.04 12.05 -15.70
CA ILE A 153 0.81 11.41 -17.00
C ILE A 153 2.11 11.44 -17.80
N PHE A 154 2.54 10.28 -18.31
CA PHE A 154 3.72 10.19 -19.16
C PHE A 154 3.36 10.15 -20.64
N GLU A 155 3.94 11.07 -21.40
CA GLU A 155 3.89 11.05 -22.86
C GLU A 155 5.22 10.54 -23.44
N ASN A 156 5.13 9.82 -24.57
CA ASN A 156 6.33 9.31 -25.22
C ASN A 156 7.03 10.46 -25.96
N LEU A 157 8.33 10.64 -25.72
CA LEU A 157 9.10 11.74 -26.31
C LEU A 157 10.37 11.22 -26.98
N ARG A 158 10.55 11.63 -28.23
CA ARG A 158 11.58 11.18 -29.18
C ARG A 158 12.29 12.35 -29.84
N GLY A 159 13.41 12.05 -30.50
CA GLY A 159 14.26 13.03 -31.20
C GLY A 159 15.52 13.42 -30.40
N ASN A 160 16.35 14.25 -31.02
CA ASN A 160 17.54 14.85 -30.41
C ASN A 160 17.15 15.90 -29.35
N ILE A 161 18.11 16.30 -28.51
CA ILE A 161 17.88 17.23 -27.40
C ILE A 161 17.15 18.50 -27.87
N ASP A 162 17.62 19.14 -28.95
CA ASP A 162 17.01 20.38 -29.46
C ASP A 162 15.58 20.17 -29.94
N THR A 163 15.29 19.05 -30.61
CA THR A 163 13.92 18.75 -31.06
C THR A 163 12.98 18.51 -29.88
N ARG A 164 13.48 17.93 -28.77
CA ARG A 164 12.68 17.71 -27.57
C ARG A 164 12.41 19.01 -26.82
N LEU A 165 13.41 19.89 -26.72
CA LEU A 165 13.24 21.22 -26.12
C LEU A 165 12.28 22.07 -26.96
N LYS A 166 12.38 22.04 -28.29
CA LYS A 166 11.42 22.71 -29.18
C LYS A 166 9.99 22.18 -29.03
N LYS A 167 9.81 20.87 -28.85
CA LYS A 167 8.48 20.27 -28.58
C LYS A 167 7.91 20.68 -27.23
N LEU A 168 8.77 20.86 -26.22
CA LEU A 168 8.32 21.47 -24.97
C LEU A 168 7.95 22.94 -25.21
N ASP A 169 8.78 23.69 -25.95
CA ASP A 169 8.62 25.15 -26.11
C ASP A 169 7.46 25.56 -27.04
N ASN A 170 7.13 24.74 -28.04
CA ASN A 170 6.05 25.01 -28.98
C ASN A 170 4.67 24.70 -28.36
N ASN A 171 3.74 25.65 -28.49
CA ASN A 171 2.31 25.47 -28.19
C ASN A 171 1.53 25.13 -29.47
N ASP A 172 1.99 24.12 -30.23
CA ASP A 172 1.29 23.73 -31.46
C ASP A 172 -0.04 23.05 -31.12
N LYS A 173 -1.11 23.40 -31.82
CA LYS A 173 -2.50 23.00 -31.46
C LYS A 173 -2.78 21.51 -31.65
N ASP A 174 -1.91 20.82 -32.38
CA ASP A 174 -2.04 19.40 -32.74
C ASP A 174 -1.08 18.47 -31.95
N GLU A 175 -0.16 19.00 -31.13
CA GLU A 175 0.68 18.20 -30.22
C GLU A 175 0.13 18.27 -28.77
N LYS A 176 0.14 17.12 -28.06
CA LYS A 176 -0.29 17.06 -26.65
C LYS A 176 0.56 18.04 -25.83
N ASN A 177 -0.09 18.98 -25.14
CA ASN A 177 0.59 20.04 -24.39
C ASN A 177 1.39 19.44 -23.22
N LEU A 178 2.73 19.44 -23.32
CA LEU A 178 3.62 18.94 -22.28
C LEU A 178 3.89 20.04 -21.24
N ASP A 179 3.81 19.70 -19.96
CA ASP A 179 4.16 20.59 -18.84
C ASP A 179 5.68 20.59 -18.58
N GLY A 180 6.32 19.45 -18.86
CA GLY A 180 7.77 19.31 -18.74
C GLY A 180 8.34 18.09 -19.44
N ILE A 181 9.68 18.02 -19.53
CA ILE A 181 10.44 16.89 -20.09
C ILE A 181 11.63 16.57 -19.20
N VAL A 182 12.17 15.35 -19.33
CA VAL A 182 13.37 14.94 -18.58
C VAL A 182 14.55 14.72 -19.50
N LEU A 183 15.67 15.40 -19.25
CA LEU A 183 16.91 15.30 -20.01
C LEU A 183 18.13 15.16 -19.09
N ALA A 184 19.24 14.63 -19.63
CA ALA A 184 20.47 14.46 -18.85
C ALA A 184 21.22 15.80 -18.71
N GLN A 185 21.69 16.13 -17.52
CA GLN A 185 22.41 17.39 -17.26
C GLN A 185 23.66 17.50 -18.15
N ALA A 186 24.42 16.42 -18.32
CA ALA A 186 25.59 16.40 -19.20
C ALA A 186 25.31 16.80 -20.65
N GLY A 187 24.13 16.48 -21.20
CA GLY A 187 23.77 16.90 -22.56
C GLY A 187 23.46 18.39 -22.65
N ILE A 188 22.80 18.93 -21.62
CA ILE A 188 22.49 20.36 -21.51
C ILE A 188 23.76 21.19 -21.31
N HIS A 189 24.69 20.73 -20.46
CA HIS A 189 25.95 21.43 -20.18
C HIS A 189 26.86 21.48 -21.41
N ARG A 190 27.07 20.35 -22.09
CA ARG A 190 27.97 20.28 -23.26
C ARG A 190 27.53 21.19 -24.41
N LEU A 191 26.23 21.34 -24.59
CA LEU A 191 25.64 22.20 -25.63
C LEU A 191 25.29 23.60 -25.12
N GLU A 192 25.57 23.90 -23.85
CA GLU A 192 25.30 25.18 -23.18
C GLU A 192 23.82 25.63 -23.32
N LEU A 193 22.88 24.70 -23.42
CA LEU A 193 21.51 24.98 -23.86
C LEU A 193 20.67 25.81 -22.88
N LYS A 194 21.08 25.89 -21.61
CA LYS A 194 20.38 26.70 -20.61
C LYS A 194 20.33 28.18 -21.02
N GLN A 195 21.37 28.68 -21.68
CA GLN A 195 21.43 30.07 -22.15
C GLN A 195 20.53 30.33 -23.37
N HIS A 196 20.19 29.27 -24.13
CA HIS A 196 19.31 29.36 -25.31
C HIS A 196 17.82 29.31 -24.95
N TYR A 197 17.48 28.85 -23.74
CA TYR A 197 16.11 28.73 -23.24
C TYR A 197 15.95 29.37 -21.84
N PRO A 198 16.19 30.69 -21.70
CA PRO A 198 16.21 31.37 -20.40
C PRO A 198 14.85 31.41 -19.69
N HIS A 199 13.75 31.17 -20.42
CA HIS A 199 12.38 31.12 -19.91
C HIS A 199 11.97 29.75 -19.40
N LEU A 200 12.72 28.69 -19.69
CA LEU A 200 12.46 27.35 -19.15
C LEU A 200 13.12 27.17 -17.78
N ASN A 201 12.46 26.43 -16.91
CA ASN A 201 12.98 26.09 -15.59
C ASN A 201 13.69 24.74 -15.64
N PHE A 202 14.92 24.69 -15.12
CA PHE A 202 15.75 23.47 -15.09
C PHE A 202 15.89 22.99 -13.64
N ILE A 203 15.04 22.07 -13.21
CA ILE A 203 15.00 21.53 -11.84
C ILE A 203 15.98 20.34 -11.76
N PRO A 204 17.10 20.46 -11.01
CA PRO A 204 18.06 19.36 -10.89
C PRO A 204 17.45 18.20 -10.10
N LEU A 205 17.65 16.97 -10.59
CA LEU A 205 17.26 15.74 -9.92
C LEU A 205 18.53 14.97 -9.53
N GLY A 206 18.88 14.93 -8.24
CA GLY A 206 20.02 14.16 -7.74
C GLY A 206 19.76 12.66 -7.73
N TYR A 207 20.68 11.87 -7.18
CA TYR A 207 20.50 10.42 -7.09
C TYR A 207 19.34 10.03 -6.15
N GLU A 208 18.98 10.89 -5.19
CA GLU A 208 17.85 10.65 -4.27
C GLU A 208 16.52 10.70 -5.02
N GLU A 209 16.36 11.66 -5.94
CA GLU A 209 15.19 11.76 -6.81
C GLU A 209 15.26 10.75 -7.96
N MET A 210 16.42 10.67 -8.62
CA MET A 210 16.59 10.01 -9.92
C MET A 210 17.98 9.37 -10.05
N ILE A 211 18.09 8.06 -9.81
CA ILE A 211 19.32 7.31 -10.09
C ILE A 211 19.59 7.37 -11.61
N PRO A 212 20.76 7.86 -12.04
CA PRO A 212 21.07 8.01 -13.45
C PRO A 212 21.23 6.65 -14.16
N ALA A 213 21.18 6.67 -15.49
CA ALA A 213 21.53 5.49 -16.27
C ALA A 213 23.01 5.13 -16.03
N PRO A 214 23.38 3.84 -16.00
CA PRO A 214 24.78 3.44 -15.95
C PRO A 214 25.62 4.20 -16.97
N CYS A 215 26.75 4.74 -16.54
CA CYS A 215 27.70 5.54 -17.30
C CYS A 215 27.17 6.86 -17.87
N GLN A 216 26.02 7.36 -17.39
CA GLN A 216 25.54 8.68 -17.81
C GLN A 216 26.56 9.76 -17.44
N GLY A 217 26.88 10.62 -18.41
CA GLY A 217 27.89 11.68 -18.27
C GLY A 217 29.30 11.28 -18.75
N ILE A 218 29.59 9.99 -18.92
CA ILE A 218 30.90 9.49 -19.36
C ILE A 218 30.95 9.40 -20.90
N LEU A 219 32.05 9.85 -21.51
CA LEU A 219 32.36 9.54 -22.91
C LEU A 219 33.35 8.38 -22.97
N GLY A 220 32.98 7.35 -23.72
CA GLY A 220 33.83 6.19 -23.99
C GLY A 220 34.56 6.35 -25.31
N LEU A 221 35.84 5.95 -25.33
CA LEU A 221 36.69 5.94 -26.50
C LEU A 221 36.89 4.50 -26.95
N GLU A 222 36.21 4.10 -28.02
CA GLU A 222 36.29 2.72 -28.55
C GLU A 222 37.33 2.65 -29.66
N ILE A 223 38.18 1.62 -29.60
CA ILE A 223 39.26 1.36 -30.57
C ILE A 223 39.31 -0.13 -30.89
N ARG A 224 40.13 -0.49 -31.89
CA ARG A 224 40.50 -1.88 -32.13
C ARG A 224 41.49 -2.38 -31.08
N GLU A 225 41.34 -3.63 -30.68
CA GLU A 225 42.21 -4.28 -29.69
C GLU A 225 43.68 -4.30 -30.11
N GLU A 226 43.96 -4.43 -31.42
CA GLU A 226 45.33 -4.47 -31.94
C GLU A 226 46.05 -3.11 -32.01
N ASP A 227 45.36 -1.98 -31.83
CA ASP A 227 45.94 -0.64 -32.02
C ASP A 227 46.70 -0.14 -30.78
N GLU A 228 47.77 -0.85 -30.39
CA GLU A 228 48.54 -0.56 -29.17
C GLU A 228 49.09 0.87 -29.09
N SER A 229 49.50 1.46 -30.23
CA SER A 229 50.00 2.84 -30.26
C SER A 229 48.92 3.86 -29.92
N LEU A 230 47.68 3.59 -30.33
CA LEU A 230 46.54 4.43 -30.00
C LEU A 230 46.13 4.21 -28.55
N LEU A 231 46.15 2.97 -28.07
CA LEU A 231 45.89 2.66 -26.66
C LEU A 231 46.84 3.43 -25.72
N ARG A 232 48.16 3.41 -25.99
CA ARG A 232 49.15 4.19 -25.21
C ARG A 232 48.88 5.70 -25.23
N LEU A 233 48.40 6.24 -26.35
CA LEU A 233 47.99 7.64 -26.42
C LEU A 233 46.75 7.90 -25.55
N LEU A 234 45.75 7.02 -25.61
CA LEU A 234 44.53 7.16 -24.81
C LEU A 234 44.78 7.00 -23.31
N GLU A 235 45.73 6.16 -22.90
CA GLU A 235 46.17 6.04 -21.51
C GLU A 235 46.66 7.39 -20.94
N SER A 236 47.22 8.26 -21.78
CA SER A 236 47.68 9.59 -21.36
C SER A 236 46.56 10.64 -21.26
N VAL A 237 45.38 10.34 -21.82
CA VAL A 237 44.22 11.25 -21.90
C VAL A 237 43.10 10.80 -20.95
N GLN A 238 43.14 9.54 -20.50
CA GLN A 238 42.07 8.96 -19.72
C GLN A 238 41.94 9.62 -18.33
N ASP A 239 40.70 9.80 -17.90
CA ASP A 239 40.38 10.10 -16.51
C ASP A 239 40.20 8.77 -15.76
N HIS A 240 41.10 8.49 -14.83
CA HIS A 240 41.09 7.19 -14.16
C HIS A 240 39.86 6.99 -13.25
N GLU A 241 39.30 8.06 -12.67
CA GLU A 241 38.09 7.98 -11.85
C GLU A 241 36.87 7.64 -12.72
N ALA A 242 36.67 8.35 -13.83
CA ALA A 242 35.61 8.05 -14.80
C ALA A 242 35.76 6.65 -15.39
N THR A 243 36.99 6.19 -15.62
CA THR A 243 37.27 4.85 -16.15
C THR A 243 36.90 3.76 -15.14
N MET A 244 37.25 3.94 -13.86
CA MET A 244 36.82 3.06 -12.78
C MET A 244 35.30 3.05 -12.62
N GLN A 245 34.65 4.23 -12.57
CA GLN A 245 33.19 4.34 -12.48
C GLN A 245 32.49 3.63 -13.65
N ALA A 246 33.00 3.82 -14.87
CA ALA A 246 32.49 3.17 -16.07
C ALA A 246 32.57 1.64 -15.97
N ARG A 247 33.73 1.11 -15.57
CA ARG A 247 33.95 -0.33 -15.39
C ARG A 247 32.97 -0.94 -14.40
N LEU A 248 32.85 -0.33 -13.22
CA LEU A 248 32.00 -0.79 -12.13
C LEU A 248 30.50 -0.68 -12.47
N GLU A 249 30.04 0.45 -13.01
CA GLU A 249 28.65 0.63 -13.44
C GLU A 249 28.27 -0.34 -14.58
N ARG A 250 29.20 -0.65 -15.49
CA ARG A 250 29.01 -1.65 -16.56
C ARG A 250 29.02 -3.08 -16.03
N ALA A 251 29.78 -3.38 -14.97
CA ALA A 251 29.76 -4.69 -14.34
C ALA A 251 28.38 -5.00 -13.73
N TYR A 252 27.77 -4.02 -13.05
CA TYR A 252 26.36 -4.09 -12.63
C TYR A 252 25.42 -4.34 -13.81
N LEU A 253 25.56 -3.56 -14.90
CA LEU A 253 24.74 -3.72 -16.10
C LEU A 253 24.86 -5.14 -16.71
N LYS A 254 26.07 -5.72 -16.75
CA LYS A 254 26.29 -7.11 -17.18
C LYS A 254 25.55 -8.11 -16.28
N GLY A 255 25.58 -7.88 -14.96
CA GLY A 255 24.90 -8.72 -13.97
C GLY A 255 23.38 -8.76 -14.11
N THR A 256 22.76 -7.63 -14.46
CA THR A 256 21.28 -7.57 -14.59
C THR A 256 20.75 -8.34 -15.80
N GLN A 257 21.58 -8.63 -16.81
CA GLN A 257 21.18 -9.16 -18.12
C GLN A 257 20.06 -8.33 -18.79
N GLY A 258 19.88 -7.07 -18.37
CA GLY A 258 18.75 -6.26 -18.79
C GLY A 258 18.90 -5.72 -20.21
N SER A 259 17.75 -5.51 -20.88
CA SER A 259 17.70 -4.83 -22.18
C SER A 259 17.59 -3.31 -22.00
N CYS A 260 17.84 -2.54 -23.05
CA CYS A 260 17.65 -1.08 -23.06
C CYS A 260 16.18 -0.64 -22.86
N HIS A 261 15.24 -1.59 -22.78
CA HIS A 261 13.82 -1.35 -22.53
C HIS A 261 13.43 -1.52 -21.05
N MET A 262 14.34 -2.00 -20.20
CA MET A 262 14.10 -2.10 -18.76
C MET A 262 14.44 -0.78 -18.05
N ALA A 263 13.81 -0.55 -16.90
CA ALA A 263 14.16 0.56 -16.02
C ALA A 263 15.45 0.23 -15.25
N ILE A 264 16.61 0.52 -15.83
CA ILE A 264 17.93 0.24 -15.22
C ILE A 264 18.62 1.56 -14.84
N GLY A 265 18.91 1.73 -13.55
CA GLY A 265 19.73 2.82 -13.01
C GLY A 265 20.95 2.27 -12.27
N GLY A 266 22.07 2.98 -12.35
CA GLY A 266 23.32 2.59 -11.71
C GLY A 266 24.23 3.80 -11.57
N TYR A 267 24.65 4.10 -10.34
CA TYR A 267 25.51 5.23 -10.04
C TYR A 267 26.49 4.90 -8.91
N LEU A 268 27.77 5.00 -9.20
CA LEU A 268 28.81 4.89 -8.20
C LEU A 268 29.11 6.27 -7.61
N ALA A 269 28.71 6.49 -6.37
CA ALA A 269 29.05 7.69 -5.61
C ALA A 269 30.36 7.48 -4.85
N LEU A 270 31.23 8.49 -4.94
CA LEU A 270 32.47 8.60 -4.18
C LEU A 270 32.28 9.66 -3.08
N SER A 271 32.36 9.25 -1.81
CA SER A 271 32.28 10.18 -0.69
C SER A 271 33.60 10.93 -0.48
N LYS A 272 33.56 12.01 0.34
CA LYS A 272 34.77 12.79 0.68
C LYS A 272 35.85 11.97 1.38
N ASP A 273 35.45 10.94 2.13
CA ASP A 273 36.33 9.97 2.80
C ASP A 273 36.69 8.77 1.90
N ARG A 274 36.39 8.85 0.60
CA ARG A 274 36.63 7.83 -0.43
C ARG A 274 35.94 6.48 -0.18
N ALA A 275 34.86 6.48 0.58
CA ALA A 275 33.93 5.36 0.58
C ALA A 275 33.18 5.31 -0.76
N LEU A 276 32.98 4.10 -1.25
CA LEU A 276 32.26 3.85 -2.49
C LEU A 276 30.87 3.32 -2.17
N THR A 277 29.84 4.03 -2.61
CA THR A 277 28.45 3.58 -2.50
C THR A 277 27.86 3.47 -3.89
N PHE A 278 27.34 2.30 -4.22
CA PHE A 278 26.67 2.05 -5.49
C PHE A 278 25.15 2.14 -5.30
N TYR A 279 24.52 3.10 -5.96
CA TYR A 279 23.07 3.24 -6.03
C TYR A 279 22.55 2.53 -7.27
N SER A 280 21.55 1.68 -7.10
CA SER A 280 21.04 0.80 -8.14
C SER A 280 19.53 0.87 -8.24
N LEU A 281 19.02 0.78 -9.47
CA LEU A 281 17.61 0.61 -9.79
C LEU A 281 17.48 -0.51 -10.83
N LEU A 282 16.54 -1.42 -10.60
CA LEU A 282 16.11 -2.38 -11.61
C LEU A 282 14.59 -2.54 -11.57
N GLY A 283 13.93 -2.22 -12.68
CA GLY A 283 12.49 -2.44 -12.87
C GLY A 283 12.16 -3.26 -14.10
N ASP A 284 10.91 -3.71 -14.15
CA ASP A 284 10.37 -4.46 -15.28
C ASP A 284 10.24 -3.60 -16.54
N GLU A 285 9.92 -4.27 -17.66
CA GLU A 285 9.76 -3.65 -18.98
C GLU A 285 8.50 -2.77 -19.11
N HIS A 286 7.59 -2.85 -18.15
CA HIS A 286 6.32 -2.11 -18.13
C HIS A 286 6.35 -0.91 -17.18
N GLY A 287 7.38 -0.78 -16.34
CA GLY A 287 7.50 0.25 -15.32
C GLY A 287 6.49 0.11 -14.18
N GLN A 288 5.95 -1.09 -13.95
CA GLN A 288 4.97 -1.35 -12.88
C GLN A 288 5.66 -1.64 -11.55
N THR A 289 6.79 -2.34 -11.60
CA THR A 289 7.59 -2.70 -10.43
C THR A 289 9.04 -2.31 -10.65
N ALA A 290 9.65 -1.67 -9.66
CA ALA A 290 11.08 -1.40 -9.67
C ALA A 290 11.66 -1.39 -8.26
N TYR A 291 12.87 -1.92 -8.15
CA TYR A 291 13.60 -2.00 -6.89
C TYR A 291 14.76 -1.02 -6.92
N ARG A 292 14.82 -0.18 -5.89
CA ARG A 292 16.03 0.56 -5.55
C ARG A 292 16.80 -0.22 -4.51
N ASP A 293 18.12 -0.21 -4.64
CA ASP A 293 19.01 -0.74 -3.63
C ASP A 293 20.29 0.09 -3.58
N GLN A 294 20.99 0.03 -2.44
CA GLN A 294 22.30 0.63 -2.27
C GLN A 294 23.28 -0.40 -1.73
N LEU A 295 24.46 -0.45 -2.34
CA LEU A 295 25.54 -1.33 -1.92
C LEU A 295 26.72 -0.47 -1.47
N ASN A 296 27.06 -0.55 -0.18
CA ASN A 296 28.31 0.01 0.33
C ASN A 296 29.42 -0.95 -0.04
N LEU A 297 30.27 -0.55 -0.99
CA LEU A 297 31.36 -1.37 -1.48
C LEU A 297 32.47 -1.42 -0.43
N SER A 298 32.95 -2.63 -0.17
CA SER A 298 33.93 -2.91 0.87
C SER A 298 35.30 -2.36 0.49
N VAL A 299 35.58 -1.10 0.85
CA VAL A 299 36.87 -0.48 0.56
C VAL A 299 37.49 0.21 1.77
N ILE A 300 38.68 -0.29 2.10
CA ILE A 300 39.64 0.23 3.06
C ILE A 300 40.13 1.58 2.57
N ARG A 301 40.14 2.58 3.47
CA ARG A 301 40.72 3.91 3.30
C ARG A 301 42.12 3.84 2.65
N ASN A 302 42.21 3.92 1.32
CA ASN A 302 43.50 3.91 0.63
C ASN A 302 43.49 4.80 -0.62
N LEU A 303 44.60 5.51 -0.83
CA LEU A 303 44.73 6.57 -1.82
C LEU A 303 44.87 6.08 -3.27
N ASP A 304 45.18 4.79 -3.49
CA ASP A 304 45.54 4.22 -4.81
C ASP A 304 44.45 3.34 -5.45
N LEU A 305 43.21 3.39 -4.96
CA LEU A 305 42.07 2.63 -5.49
C LEU A 305 41.88 2.72 -7.00
N VAL A 306 42.09 3.93 -7.52
CA VAL A 306 41.88 4.29 -8.91
C VAL A 306 42.89 3.62 -9.86
N GLN A 307 43.99 3.08 -9.33
CA GLN A 307 45.05 2.40 -10.08
C GLN A 307 45.28 0.94 -9.65
N ASN A 308 44.48 0.42 -8.71
CA ASN A 308 44.61 -0.95 -8.21
C ASN A 308 43.71 -1.91 -8.99
N GLU A 309 44.25 -2.51 -10.04
CA GLU A 309 43.51 -3.42 -10.93
C GLU A 309 42.90 -4.62 -10.21
N ASP A 310 43.63 -5.25 -9.28
CA ASP A 310 43.14 -6.41 -8.52
C ASP A 310 41.88 -6.06 -7.70
N LEU A 311 41.84 -4.85 -7.14
CA LEU A 311 40.71 -4.37 -6.36
C LEU A 311 39.53 -3.97 -7.25
N ILE A 312 39.79 -3.31 -8.38
CA ILE A 312 38.75 -2.99 -9.36
C ILE A 312 38.10 -4.27 -9.86
N GLN A 313 38.87 -5.32 -10.18
CA GLN A 313 38.33 -6.60 -10.65
C GLN A 313 37.44 -7.28 -9.60
N LYS A 314 37.80 -7.21 -8.31
CA LYS A 314 36.95 -7.72 -7.22
C LYS A 314 35.63 -6.97 -7.12
N LEU A 315 35.68 -5.63 -7.20
CA LEU A 315 34.50 -4.78 -7.17
C LEU A 315 33.60 -4.98 -8.42
N GLU A 316 34.20 -5.25 -9.59
CA GLU A 316 33.45 -5.62 -10.79
C GLU A 316 32.63 -6.91 -10.57
N GLU A 317 33.24 -7.96 -10.00
CA GLU A 317 32.50 -9.19 -9.68
C GLU A 317 31.44 -8.96 -8.58
N GLU A 318 31.72 -8.14 -7.56
CA GLU A 318 30.75 -7.77 -6.53
C GLU A 318 29.50 -7.08 -7.13
N LEU A 319 29.69 -6.09 -7.99
CA LEU A 319 28.59 -5.37 -8.64
C LEU A 319 27.85 -6.21 -9.68
N LYS A 320 28.54 -7.09 -10.39
CA LYS A 320 27.91 -8.07 -11.29
C LYS A 320 27.03 -9.07 -10.53
N ASN A 321 27.48 -9.52 -9.36
CA ASN A 321 26.68 -10.35 -8.46
C ASN A 321 25.47 -9.58 -7.92
N HIS A 322 25.65 -8.31 -7.54
CA HIS A 322 24.56 -7.41 -7.13
C HIS A 322 23.49 -7.27 -8.22
N GLY A 323 23.90 -6.99 -9.47
CA GLY A 323 22.98 -6.94 -10.62
C GLY A 323 22.23 -8.26 -10.83
N SER A 324 22.91 -9.40 -10.68
CA SER A 324 22.31 -10.73 -10.79
C SER A 324 21.28 -11.00 -9.68
N LEU A 325 21.53 -10.52 -8.46
CA LEU A 325 20.61 -10.63 -7.32
C LEU A 325 19.35 -9.79 -7.55
N MET A 326 19.50 -8.54 -7.98
CA MET A 326 18.37 -7.67 -8.32
C MET A 326 17.50 -8.30 -9.42
N ALA A 327 18.12 -8.89 -10.46
CA ALA A 327 17.40 -9.58 -11.53
C ALA A 327 16.63 -10.81 -11.04
N LYS A 328 17.20 -11.59 -10.12
CA LYS A 328 16.49 -12.71 -9.48
C LYS A 328 15.30 -12.22 -8.65
N ARG A 329 15.45 -11.13 -7.90
CA ARG A 329 14.39 -10.51 -7.11
C ARG A 329 13.22 -10.07 -8.00
N LEU A 330 13.52 -9.38 -9.10
CA LEU A 330 12.52 -8.95 -10.09
C LEU A 330 11.75 -10.15 -10.69
N LYS A 331 12.45 -11.20 -11.12
CA LYS A 331 11.82 -12.41 -11.68
C LYS A 331 10.97 -13.20 -10.68
N SER A 332 11.30 -13.14 -9.39
CA SER A 332 10.57 -13.87 -8.34
C SER A 332 9.23 -13.23 -7.95
N GLN A 333 9.03 -11.94 -8.25
CA GLN A 333 7.82 -11.19 -7.94
C GLN A 333 6.97 -10.81 -9.18
N SER A 334 7.47 -11.07 -10.40
CA SER A 334 6.79 -10.69 -11.66
C SER A 334 5.76 -11.70 -12.19
N LYS A 335 5.39 -12.73 -11.43
CA LYS A 335 4.25 -13.58 -11.78
C LYS A 335 3.06 -13.16 -10.93
N GLY A 336 2.08 -12.52 -11.54
CA GLY A 336 0.83 -12.28 -10.84
C GLY A 336 0.15 -13.60 -10.53
N PHE A 337 -0.71 -13.56 -9.52
CA PHE A 337 -1.18 -14.75 -8.82
C PHE A 337 -2.65 -14.58 -8.47
N VAL A 338 -3.44 -15.65 -8.63
CA VAL A 338 -4.87 -15.62 -8.27
C VAL A 338 -5.16 -16.55 -7.10
N ALA A 339 -5.72 -16.01 -6.02
CA ALA A 339 -6.28 -16.80 -4.93
C ALA A 339 -7.81 -16.89 -5.08
N LEU A 340 -8.35 -18.09 -5.29
CA LEU A 340 -9.79 -18.35 -5.21
C LEU A 340 -10.15 -18.65 -3.75
N VAL A 341 -10.69 -17.66 -3.04
CA VAL A 341 -10.86 -17.71 -1.58
C VAL A 341 -12.33 -17.87 -1.19
N GLY A 342 -12.63 -18.89 -0.40
CA GLY A 342 -13.91 -19.03 0.28
C GLY A 342 -14.05 -18.05 1.45
N ALA A 343 -15.04 -17.16 1.35
CA ALA A 343 -15.34 -16.13 2.35
C ALA A 343 -16.02 -16.70 3.61
N GLY A 344 -16.61 -17.89 3.53
CA GLY A 344 -17.47 -18.41 4.59
C GLY A 344 -18.94 -18.00 4.44
N PRO A 345 -19.80 -18.34 5.40
CA PRO A 345 -21.26 -18.24 5.27
C PRO A 345 -21.86 -16.88 5.64
N GLY A 346 -21.06 -15.88 5.99
CA GLY A 346 -21.52 -14.52 6.32
C GLY A 346 -20.70 -13.86 7.41
N ASP A 347 -20.56 -14.53 8.55
CA ASP A 347 -19.69 -14.10 9.66
C ASP A 347 -18.23 -13.98 9.17
N VAL A 348 -17.66 -12.78 9.34
CA VAL A 348 -16.29 -12.45 8.91
C VAL A 348 -15.25 -13.29 9.64
N GLU A 349 -15.55 -13.79 10.84
CA GLU A 349 -14.64 -14.63 11.65
C GLU A 349 -14.62 -16.09 11.19
N LEU A 350 -15.53 -16.48 10.30
CA LEU A 350 -15.58 -17.82 9.70
C LEU A 350 -14.75 -17.94 8.40
N ILE A 351 -14.07 -16.86 7.99
CA ILE A 351 -13.01 -16.98 6.97
C ILE A 351 -11.85 -17.81 7.52
N THR A 352 -11.23 -18.63 6.69
CA THR A 352 -10.05 -19.39 7.12
C THR A 352 -8.85 -18.45 7.32
N VAL A 353 -7.93 -18.80 8.22
CA VAL A 353 -6.67 -18.05 8.44
C VAL A 353 -5.89 -17.86 7.13
N LYS A 354 -5.90 -18.87 6.25
CA LYS A 354 -5.28 -18.80 4.92
C LYS A 354 -6.02 -17.80 4.01
N GLY A 355 -7.35 -17.76 4.07
CA GLY A 355 -8.17 -16.82 3.32
C GLY A 355 -7.94 -15.38 3.74
N LEU A 356 -7.91 -15.13 5.05
CA LEU A 356 -7.59 -13.81 5.62
C LEU A 356 -6.20 -13.33 5.20
N ARG A 357 -5.20 -14.21 5.22
CA ARG A 357 -3.84 -13.88 4.76
C ARG A 357 -3.84 -13.39 3.31
N TYR A 358 -4.45 -14.14 2.39
CA TYR A 358 -4.53 -13.70 0.99
C TYR A 358 -5.28 -12.38 0.82
N LEU A 359 -6.39 -12.20 1.54
CA LEU A 359 -7.17 -10.97 1.50
C LEU A 359 -6.36 -9.75 1.98
N SER A 360 -5.55 -9.93 3.03
CA SER A 360 -4.69 -8.88 3.59
C SER A 360 -3.48 -8.52 2.72
N GLU A 361 -3.15 -9.35 1.73
CA GLU A 361 -2.02 -9.16 0.81
C GLU A 361 -2.48 -8.78 -0.61
N ALA A 362 -3.78 -8.61 -0.83
CA ALA A 362 -4.36 -8.46 -2.17
C ALA A 362 -4.11 -7.08 -2.77
N ASP A 363 -3.75 -7.03 -4.05
CA ASP A 363 -3.73 -5.81 -4.86
C ASP A 363 -5.10 -5.56 -5.50
N VAL A 364 -5.83 -6.64 -5.81
CA VAL A 364 -7.17 -6.59 -6.43
C VAL A 364 -8.07 -7.64 -5.78
N ILE A 365 -9.32 -7.25 -5.48
CA ILE A 365 -10.33 -8.15 -4.91
C ILE A 365 -11.56 -8.17 -5.81
N ALA A 366 -11.81 -9.29 -6.47
CA ALA A 366 -13.05 -9.56 -7.19
C ALA A 366 -14.04 -10.31 -6.28
N TYR A 367 -15.14 -9.69 -5.88
CA TYR A 367 -16.04 -10.22 -4.85
C TYR A 367 -17.49 -10.40 -5.31
N ASP A 368 -18.16 -11.42 -4.76
CA ASP A 368 -19.59 -11.68 -4.95
C ASP A 368 -20.46 -10.99 -3.91
N TYR A 369 -21.77 -10.92 -4.16
CA TYR A 369 -22.78 -10.38 -3.25
C TYR A 369 -22.75 -11.03 -1.86
N LEU A 370 -22.59 -12.35 -1.81
CA LEU A 370 -22.63 -13.14 -0.56
C LEU A 370 -21.27 -13.23 0.16
N SER A 371 -20.28 -12.41 -0.23
CA SER A 371 -18.91 -12.51 0.32
C SER A 371 -18.72 -11.75 1.64
N GLY A 372 -19.77 -11.18 2.23
CA GLY A 372 -19.72 -10.38 3.46
C GLY A 372 -19.00 -9.04 3.27
N LYS A 373 -19.72 -7.90 3.38
CA LYS A 373 -19.11 -6.56 3.21
C LYS A 373 -17.95 -6.32 4.19
N GLY A 374 -18.06 -6.80 5.43
CA GLY A 374 -17.03 -6.62 6.45
C GLY A 374 -15.68 -7.28 6.14
N LEU A 375 -15.62 -8.30 5.27
CA LEU A 375 -14.33 -8.87 4.82
C LEU A 375 -13.58 -7.89 3.92
N LEU A 376 -14.28 -7.07 3.13
CA LEU A 376 -13.65 -6.08 2.26
C LEU A 376 -12.94 -4.98 3.05
N ASP A 377 -13.30 -4.76 4.32
CA ASP A 377 -12.65 -3.80 5.20
C ASP A 377 -11.33 -4.32 5.77
N LEU A 378 -11.09 -5.64 5.69
CA LEU A 378 -9.83 -6.28 6.09
C LEU A 378 -8.76 -6.22 4.99
N ALA A 379 -9.13 -5.77 3.80
CA ALA A 379 -8.23 -5.59 2.67
C ALA A 379 -7.34 -4.34 2.82
N PRO A 380 -6.15 -4.31 2.19
CA PRO A 380 -5.35 -3.09 2.12
C PRO A 380 -6.12 -1.92 1.49
N MET A 381 -5.83 -0.69 1.94
CA MET A 381 -6.46 0.52 1.39
C MET A 381 -6.17 0.75 -0.09
N HIS A 382 -5.01 0.25 -0.59
CA HIS A 382 -4.64 0.37 -1.99
C HIS A 382 -5.31 -0.70 -2.88
N ALA A 383 -5.94 -1.72 -2.30
CA ALA A 383 -6.50 -2.83 -3.04
C ALA A 383 -7.73 -2.37 -3.86
N GLU A 384 -7.73 -2.63 -5.17
CA GLU A 384 -8.85 -2.35 -6.04
C GLU A 384 -10.00 -3.35 -5.77
N LYS A 385 -11.19 -2.86 -5.42
CA LYS A 385 -12.37 -3.71 -5.10
C LYS A 385 -13.33 -3.73 -6.27
N ILE A 386 -13.53 -4.89 -6.89
CA ILE A 386 -14.36 -5.07 -8.09
C ILE A 386 -15.54 -6.00 -7.76
N TYR A 387 -16.75 -5.46 -7.81
CA TYR A 387 -17.96 -6.25 -7.62
C TYR A 387 -18.29 -7.06 -8.88
N VAL A 388 -18.36 -8.38 -8.75
CA VAL A 388 -18.64 -9.31 -9.87
C VAL A 388 -19.89 -10.18 -9.64
N GLY A 389 -20.58 -9.98 -8.51
CA GLY A 389 -21.72 -10.80 -8.07
C GLY A 389 -23.02 -10.54 -8.84
N LYS A 390 -23.81 -11.60 -9.10
CA LYS A 390 -25.11 -11.52 -9.78
C LYS A 390 -26.22 -11.13 -8.80
N LYS A 391 -26.68 -9.88 -8.81
CA LYS A 391 -27.93 -9.53 -8.13
C LYS A 391 -29.08 -9.94 -9.05
N ALA A 392 -30.10 -10.62 -8.52
CA ALA A 392 -31.29 -10.97 -9.31
C ALA A 392 -31.88 -9.68 -9.93
N GLY A 393 -31.92 -9.62 -11.27
CA GLY A 393 -32.55 -8.52 -12.01
C GLY A 393 -31.66 -7.37 -12.52
N ASN A 394 -30.35 -7.31 -12.25
CA ASN A 394 -29.47 -6.24 -12.77
C ASN A 394 -28.26 -6.79 -13.54
N HIS A 395 -27.99 -6.22 -14.73
CA HIS A 395 -26.98 -6.67 -15.69
C HIS A 395 -25.59 -6.84 -15.04
N THR A 396 -25.23 -8.09 -14.76
CA THR A 396 -23.96 -8.48 -14.13
C THR A 396 -23.05 -9.18 -15.15
N MET A 397 -21.72 -9.06 -14.98
CA MET A 397 -20.69 -9.75 -15.76
C MET A 397 -20.97 -11.27 -15.91
N THR A 398 -20.73 -11.80 -17.10
CA THR A 398 -20.82 -13.25 -17.37
C THR A 398 -19.62 -13.97 -16.77
N GLN A 399 -19.68 -15.31 -16.66
CA GLN A 399 -18.55 -16.05 -16.09
C GLN A 399 -17.27 -15.89 -16.90
N GLU A 400 -17.41 -15.85 -18.22
CA GLU A 400 -16.30 -15.68 -19.15
C GLU A 400 -15.61 -14.32 -18.92
N LYS A 401 -16.40 -13.28 -18.63
CA LYS A 401 -15.89 -11.95 -18.28
C LYS A 401 -15.19 -11.94 -16.92
N ILE A 402 -15.71 -12.67 -15.93
CA ILE A 402 -15.05 -12.82 -14.62
C ILE A 402 -13.70 -13.53 -14.81
N ASN A 403 -13.68 -14.64 -15.54
CA ASN A 403 -12.44 -15.38 -15.83
C ASN A 403 -11.42 -14.49 -16.56
N ALA A 404 -11.86 -13.74 -17.58
CA ALA A 404 -11.01 -12.80 -18.30
C ALA A 404 -10.43 -11.72 -17.40
N LEU A 405 -11.23 -11.13 -16.51
CA LEU A 405 -10.78 -10.13 -15.54
C LEU A 405 -9.69 -10.69 -14.60
N LEU A 406 -9.88 -11.89 -14.06
CA LEU A 406 -8.90 -12.51 -13.16
C LEU A 406 -7.57 -12.75 -13.88
N ILE A 407 -7.63 -13.25 -15.12
CA ILE A 407 -6.46 -13.47 -15.97
C ILE A 407 -5.78 -12.14 -16.29
N GLU A 408 -6.51 -11.14 -16.75
CA GLU A 408 -5.99 -9.81 -17.09
C GLU A 408 -5.22 -9.19 -15.93
N LYS A 409 -5.84 -9.12 -14.74
CA LYS A 409 -5.22 -8.54 -13.56
C LYS A 409 -3.99 -9.32 -13.10
N ALA A 410 -4.02 -10.66 -13.18
CA ALA A 410 -2.85 -11.47 -12.85
C ALA A 410 -1.72 -11.34 -13.89
N LEU A 411 -2.03 -11.16 -15.17
CA LEU A 411 -1.02 -10.91 -16.21
C LEU A 411 -0.33 -9.55 -16.06
N LEU A 412 -0.93 -8.61 -15.31
CA LEU A 412 -0.29 -7.36 -14.88
C LEU A 412 0.69 -7.55 -13.70
N GLY A 413 0.88 -8.78 -13.20
CA GLY A 413 1.77 -9.04 -12.07
C GLY A 413 1.11 -8.90 -10.69
N LEU A 414 -0.19 -8.65 -10.64
CA LEU A 414 -0.92 -8.36 -9.39
C LEU A 414 -1.30 -9.64 -8.61
N LYS A 415 -1.41 -9.51 -7.29
CA LYS A 415 -2.04 -10.50 -6.40
C LYS A 415 -3.55 -10.28 -6.40
N VAL A 416 -4.27 -11.16 -7.09
CA VAL A 416 -5.71 -11.07 -7.25
C VAL A 416 -6.40 -12.05 -6.30
N VAL A 417 -7.31 -11.55 -5.48
CA VAL A 417 -8.21 -12.38 -4.66
C VAL A 417 -9.57 -12.42 -5.32
N ARG A 418 -10.01 -13.62 -5.70
CA ARG A 418 -11.39 -13.90 -6.06
C ARG A 418 -12.12 -14.37 -4.80
N LEU A 419 -12.82 -13.45 -4.13
CA LEU A 419 -13.54 -13.73 -2.90
C LEU A 419 -14.96 -14.24 -3.22
N LYS A 420 -15.26 -15.47 -2.77
CA LYS A 420 -16.49 -16.19 -3.10
C LYS A 420 -17.25 -16.52 -1.82
N GLY A 421 -18.57 -16.30 -1.80
CA GLY A 421 -19.41 -16.69 -0.66
C GLY A 421 -19.36 -18.20 -0.41
N GLY A 422 -19.24 -18.62 0.86
CA GLY A 422 -19.11 -20.03 1.24
C GLY A 422 -17.79 -20.65 0.81
N ASP A 423 -17.85 -21.86 0.25
CA ASP A 423 -16.70 -22.58 -0.30
C ASP A 423 -16.60 -22.39 -1.83
N PRO A 424 -15.40 -22.23 -2.42
CA PRO A 424 -15.25 -22.03 -3.86
C PRO A 424 -15.83 -23.17 -4.72
N TYR A 425 -15.85 -24.40 -4.23
CA TYR A 425 -16.21 -25.60 -5.00
C TYR A 425 -17.61 -26.14 -4.67
N VAL A 426 -18.19 -25.81 -3.52
CA VAL A 426 -19.60 -26.15 -3.21
C VAL A 426 -20.54 -25.16 -3.91
N PHE A 427 -20.96 -25.49 -5.13
CA PHE A 427 -21.83 -24.67 -5.99
C PHE A 427 -21.31 -23.24 -6.27
N GLY A 428 -20.02 -22.97 -6.00
CA GLY A 428 -19.40 -21.66 -6.14
C GLY A 428 -18.80 -21.37 -7.52
N ARG A 429 -18.71 -22.35 -8.42
CA ARG A 429 -18.05 -22.24 -9.75
C ARG A 429 -16.54 -21.97 -9.71
N GLY A 430 -15.88 -22.15 -8.56
CA GLY A 430 -14.43 -21.98 -8.45
C GLY A 430 -13.64 -22.96 -9.33
N SER A 431 -14.21 -24.12 -9.68
CA SER A 431 -13.58 -25.07 -10.59
C SER A 431 -13.49 -24.53 -12.02
N GLU A 432 -14.53 -23.84 -12.51
CA GLU A 432 -14.54 -23.18 -13.83
C GLU A 432 -13.48 -22.07 -13.90
N GLU A 433 -13.37 -21.26 -12.84
CA GLU A 433 -12.37 -20.20 -12.70
C GLU A 433 -10.94 -20.78 -12.68
N ALA A 434 -10.71 -21.83 -11.88
CA ALA A 434 -9.42 -22.52 -11.79
C ALA A 434 -8.98 -23.13 -13.14
N LEU A 435 -9.92 -23.74 -13.88
CA LEU A 435 -9.64 -24.29 -15.21
C LEU A 435 -9.23 -23.20 -16.20
N ALA A 436 -9.89 -22.04 -16.18
CA ALA A 436 -9.55 -20.91 -17.04
C ALA A 436 -8.16 -20.34 -16.71
N LEU A 437 -7.83 -20.18 -15.42
CA LEU A 437 -6.51 -19.72 -14.96
C LEU A 437 -5.40 -20.67 -15.40
N LYS A 438 -5.62 -21.98 -15.21
CA LYS A 438 -4.68 -23.02 -15.63
C LYS A 438 -4.46 -22.99 -17.15
N ALA A 439 -5.53 -22.83 -17.93
CA ALA A 439 -5.43 -22.75 -19.39
C ALA A 439 -4.67 -21.50 -19.86
N ALA A 440 -4.73 -20.41 -19.10
CA ALA A 440 -4.01 -19.16 -19.37
C ALA A 440 -2.56 -19.15 -18.83
N GLY A 441 -2.10 -20.20 -18.16
CA GLY A 441 -0.76 -20.27 -17.58
C GLY A 441 -0.54 -19.36 -16.37
N VAL A 442 -1.62 -18.94 -15.70
CA VAL A 442 -1.59 -18.11 -14.50
C VAL A 442 -1.47 -19.01 -13.27
N ASP A 443 -0.52 -18.70 -12.38
CA ASP A 443 -0.37 -19.41 -11.11
C ASP A 443 -1.54 -19.06 -10.16
N TYR A 444 -2.12 -20.07 -9.52
CA TYR A 444 -3.27 -19.88 -8.64
C TYR A 444 -3.28 -20.84 -7.44
N ASP A 445 -4.02 -20.46 -6.41
CA ASP A 445 -4.33 -21.31 -5.27
C ASP A 445 -5.82 -21.25 -4.95
N VAL A 446 -6.34 -22.31 -4.34
CA VAL A 446 -7.74 -22.41 -3.93
C VAL A 446 -7.78 -22.60 -2.43
N VAL A 447 -8.45 -21.68 -1.76
CA VAL A 447 -8.56 -21.66 -0.31
C VAL A 447 -9.98 -22.07 0.06
N PRO A 448 -10.16 -23.19 0.78
CA PRO A 448 -11.49 -23.63 1.19
C PRO A 448 -12.14 -22.61 2.12
N GLY A 449 -13.47 -22.57 2.07
CA GLY A 449 -14.30 -21.75 2.96
C GLY A 449 -15.27 -22.62 3.75
N ILE A 450 -15.75 -22.13 4.89
CA ILE A 450 -16.83 -22.80 5.61
C ILE A 450 -18.11 -22.62 4.80
N THR A 451 -18.67 -23.72 4.27
CA THR A 451 -19.93 -23.66 3.52
C THR A 451 -21.12 -23.39 4.45
N SER A 452 -22.13 -22.67 3.95
CA SER A 452 -23.38 -22.43 4.67
C SER A 452 -24.13 -23.71 5.02
N ALA A 453 -23.91 -24.79 4.26
CA ALA A 453 -24.46 -26.12 4.56
C ALA A 453 -23.99 -26.72 5.90
N ILE A 454 -22.88 -26.22 6.45
CA ILE A 454 -22.33 -26.68 7.73
C ILE A 454 -22.37 -25.52 8.73
N GLY A 455 -21.78 -24.38 8.37
CA GLY A 455 -21.70 -23.22 9.28
C GLY A 455 -23.07 -22.64 9.61
N GLY A 456 -23.96 -22.53 8.62
CA GLY A 456 -25.30 -21.99 8.84
C GLY A 456 -26.14 -22.88 9.75
N LEU A 457 -26.07 -24.20 9.55
CA LEU A 457 -26.74 -25.18 10.40
C LEU A 457 -26.20 -25.12 11.84
N THR A 458 -24.87 -25.06 12.00
CA THR A 458 -24.23 -24.96 13.32
C THR A 458 -24.73 -23.75 14.10
N TYR A 459 -24.81 -22.57 13.47
CA TYR A 459 -25.28 -21.34 14.11
C TYR A 459 -26.79 -21.32 14.33
N ALA A 460 -27.56 -22.08 13.53
CA ALA A 460 -28.97 -22.36 13.79
C ALA A 460 -29.17 -23.45 14.87
N GLY A 461 -28.13 -23.99 15.51
CA GLY A 461 -28.30 -25.06 16.49
C GLY A 461 -28.74 -26.40 15.87
N ILE A 462 -28.50 -26.61 14.58
CA ILE A 462 -28.85 -27.85 13.89
C ILE A 462 -27.56 -28.60 13.58
N PRO A 463 -27.29 -29.76 14.20
CA PRO A 463 -26.14 -30.56 13.83
C PRO A 463 -26.41 -31.22 12.47
N ILE A 464 -25.43 -31.18 11.55
CA ILE A 464 -25.58 -31.77 10.21
C ILE A 464 -25.85 -33.29 10.28
N THR A 465 -25.30 -33.95 11.31
CA THR A 465 -25.49 -35.36 11.65
C THR A 465 -25.64 -35.52 13.15
N HIS A 466 -26.42 -36.50 13.60
CA HIS A 466 -26.59 -36.80 15.02
C HIS A 466 -26.77 -38.30 15.22
N ARG A 467 -26.07 -38.89 16.21
CA ARG A 467 -26.16 -40.33 16.49
C ARG A 467 -27.61 -40.69 16.86
N GLY A 468 -28.18 -41.65 16.14
CA GLY A 468 -29.56 -42.08 16.33
C GLY A 468 -30.61 -41.32 15.51
N LEU A 469 -30.28 -40.16 14.93
CA LEU A 469 -31.19 -39.39 14.06
C LEU A 469 -30.72 -39.40 12.60
N SER A 470 -29.43 -39.15 12.35
CA SER A 470 -28.87 -39.06 11.01
C SER A 470 -27.37 -39.34 10.99
N THR A 471 -26.96 -40.36 10.23
CA THR A 471 -25.56 -40.80 10.08
C THR A 471 -24.95 -40.40 8.73
N SER A 472 -25.73 -39.76 7.85
CA SER A 472 -25.29 -39.29 6.54
C SER A 472 -26.04 -38.00 6.18
N PHE A 473 -25.50 -37.24 5.23
CA PHE A 473 -26.15 -36.03 4.74
C PHE A 473 -25.87 -35.83 3.26
N HIS A 474 -26.75 -35.07 2.61
CA HIS A 474 -26.70 -34.77 1.18
C HIS A 474 -26.84 -33.26 0.98
N VAL A 475 -25.97 -32.67 0.16
CA VAL A 475 -25.99 -31.24 -0.12
C VAL A 475 -26.37 -31.02 -1.58
N MET A 476 -27.47 -30.33 -1.82
CA MET A 476 -28.07 -30.13 -3.13
C MET A 476 -28.27 -28.64 -3.42
N THR A 477 -28.40 -28.29 -4.71
CA THR A 477 -28.84 -26.96 -5.14
C THR A 477 -30.29 -27.02 -5.61
N GLY A 478 -31.11 -26.05 -5.21
CA GLY A 478 -32.48 -25.90 -5.71
C GLY A 478 -32.54 -25.27 -7.11
N HIS A 479 -31.45 -24.66 -7.57
CA HIS A 479 -31.39 -24.03 -8.89
C HIS A 479 -30.86 -25.01 -9.93
N LEU A 480 -31.74 -25.49 -10.82
CA LEU A 480 -31.34 -26.24 -12.01
C LEU A 480 -30.95 -25.24 -13.09
N SER A 481 -29.69 -25.24 -13.53
CA SER A 481 -29.34 -24.60 -14.80
C SER A 481 -30.12 -25.28 -15.93
N LYS A 482 -30.27 -24.63 -17.09
CA LYS A 482 -30.92 -25.22 -18.29
C LYS A 482 -30.29 -26.56 -18.75
N SER A 483 -29.13 -26.92 -18.21
CA SER A 483 -28.36 -28.15 -18.48
C SER A 483 -28.13 -29.03 -17.24
N GLY A 484 -28.75 -28.71 -16.10
CA GLY A 484 -28.54 -29.40 -14.83
C GLY A 484 -29.27 -30.74 -14.73
N VAL A 485 -28.67 -31.71 -14.04
CA VAL A 485 -29.32 -32.98 -13.73
C VAL A 485 -30.42 -32.73 -12.67
N PRO A 486 -31.69 -33.12 -12.93
CA PRO A 486 -32.77 -32.94 -11.97
C PRO A 486 -32.52 -33.73 -10.68
N MET A 487 -33.02 -33.21 -9.56
CA MET A 487 -32.90 -33.86 -8.26
C MET A 487 -33.65 -35.20 -8.24
N ASN A 488 -32.97 -36.29 -7.85
CA ASN A 488 -33.57 -37.60 -7.72
C ASN A 488 -34.12 -37.81 -6.30
N TYR A 489 -35.34 -37.34 -6.08
CA TYR A 489 -36.01 -37.40 -4.77
C TYR A 489 -36.19 -38.84 -4.24
N GLU A 490 -36.45 -39.82 -5.11
CA GLU A 490 -36.57 -41.22 -4.72
C GLU A 490 -35.27 -41.79 -4.15
N ALA A 491 -34.15 -41.51 -4.82
CA ALA A 491 -32.83 -41.95 -4.36
C ALA A 491 -32.46 -41.32 -3.02
N LEU A 492 -32.70 -40.01 -2.85
CA LEU A 492 -32.45 -39.30 -1.59
C LEU A 492 -33.32 -39.83 -0.46
N THR A 493 -34.60 -40.11 -0.74
CA THR A 493 -35.53 -40.64 0.26
C THR A 493 -35.11 -42.05 0.71
N LYS A 494 -34.68 -42.92 -0.22
CA LYS A 494 -34.18 -44.26 0.08
C LYS A 494 -32.83 -44.25 0.80
N ALA A 495 -31.92 -43.34 0.43
CA ALA A 495 -30.62 -43.20 1.08
C ALA A 495 -30.76 -42.72 2.54
N GLY A 496 -31.81 -41.97 2.84
CA GLY A 496 -32.03 -41.39 4.17
C GLY A 496 -31.00 -40.31 4.51
N GLY A 497 -30.95 -39.93 5.79
CA GLY A 497 -30.07 -38.88 6.27
C GLY A 497 -30.62 -37.46 6.10
N THR A 498 -29.79 -36.48 6.40
CA THR A 498 -30.14 -35.05 6.38
C THR A 498 -29.99 -34.50 4.96
N CYS A 499 -31.01 -33.85 4.42
CA CYS A 499 -30.91 -33.16 3.12
C CYS A 499 -30.77 -31.65 3.33
N VAL A 500 -29.70 -31.05 2.83
CA VAL A 500 -29.47 -29.60 2.88
C VAL A 500 -29.52 -29.03 1.47
N ILE A 501 -30.44 -28.10 1.24
CA ILE A 501 -30.70 -27.52 -0.09
C ILE A 501 -30.33 -26.05 -0.07
N LEU A 502 -29.29 -25.71 -0.84
CA LEU A 502 -28.84 -24.34 -1.07
C LEU A 502 -29.61 -23.74 -2.23
N MET A 503 -29.80 -22.41 -2.23
CA MET A 503 -30.47 -21.70 -3.32
C MET A 503 -31.87 -22.26 -3.63
N GLY A 504 -32.55 -22.80 -2.60
CA GLY A 504 -33.79 -23.56 -2.75
C GLY A 504 -35.07 -22.79 -2.44
N ILE A 505 -34.99 -21.60 -1.83
CA ILE A 505 -36.16 -20.85 -1.33
C ILE A 505 -37.23 -20.63 -2.41
N GLY A 506 -36.85 -20.11 -3.58
CA GLY A 506 -37.80 -19.91 -4.70
C GLY A 506 -38.40 -21.20 -5.27
N GLN A 507 -37.83 -22.37 -4.94
CA GLN A 507 -38.30 -23.69 -5.40
C GLN A 507 -38.87 -24.54 -4.24
N ALA A 508 -39.07 -23.95 -3.05
CA ALA A 508 -39.40 -24.68 -1.83
C ALA A 508 -40.63 -25.58 -1.98
N LYS A 509 -41.69 -25.07 -2.62
CA LYS A 509 -42.91 -25.83 -2.91
C LYS A 509 -42.63 -27.08 -3.76
N ALA A 510 -41.91 -26.91 -4.88
CA ALA A 510 -41.59 -28.01 -5.77
C ALA A 510 -40.68 -29.06 -5.11
N ILE A 511 -39.75 -28.60 -4.26
CA ILE A 511 -38.90 -29.47 -3.45
C ILE A 511 -39.74 -30.30 -2.47
N ALA A 512 -40.65 -29.66 -1.73
CA ALA A 512 -41.52 -30.32 -0.76
C ALA A 512 -42.39 -31.40 -1.43
N GLU A 513 -43.06 -31.04 -2.53
CA GLU A 513 -43.87 -31.96 -3.32
C GLU A 513 -43.06 -33.15 -3.86
N GLY A 514 -41.81 -32.91 -4.27
CA GLY A 514 -40.89 -33.94 -4.75
C GLY A 514 -40.58 -35.00 -3.68
N PHE A 515 -40.24 -34.57 -2.47
CA PHE A 515 -39.96 -35.49 -1.35
C PHE A 515 -41.22 -36.22 -0.86
N LEU A 516 -42.38 -35.55 -0.82
CA LEU A 516 -43.66 -36.19 -0.47
C LEU A 516 -44.02 -37.29 -1.47
N LYS A 517 -43.91 -37.02 -2.78
CA LYS A 517 -44.14 -38.02 -3.84
C LYS A 517 -43.16 -39.19 -3.77
N ALA A 518 -41.92 -38.94 -3.36
CA ALA A 518 -40.89 -39.95 -3.19
C ALA A 518 -41.06 -40.81 -1.91
N GLY A 519 -42.04 -40.51 -1.07
CA GLY A 519 -42.41 -41.32 0.10
C GLY A 519 -41.94 -40.80 1.45
N LYS A 520 -41.44 -39.56 1.56
CA LYS A 520 -41.27 -38.92 2.87
C LYS A 520 -42.63 -38.50 3.45
N THR A 521 -42.75 -38.55 4.78
CA THR A 521 -43.98 -38.19 5.51
C THR A 521 -44.17 -36.67 5.56
N SER A 522 -45.42 -36.20 5.64
CA SER A 522 -45.74 -34.77 5.84
C SER A 522 -45.11 -34.22 7.11
N GLU A 523 -45.03 -35.03 8.16
CA GLU A 523 -44.48 -34.67 9.47
C GLU A 523 -42.95 -34.60 9.49
N THR A 524 -42.26 -34.89 8.38
CA THR A 524 -40.78 -34.84 8.38
C THR A 524 -40.32 -33.43 8.79
N PRO A 525 -39.44 -33.29 9.79
CA PRO A 525 -38.97 -31.99 10.25
C PRO A 525 -38.19 -31.23 9.18
N VAL A 526 -38.42 -29.91 9.11
CA VAL A 526 -37.78 -28.98 8.18
C VAL A 526 -37.36 -27.71 8.92
N ALA A 527 -36.16 -27.22 8.62
CA ALA A 527 -35.74 -25.88 9.02
C ALA A 527 -35.38 -25.03 7.80
N ILE A 528 -35.84 -23.79 7.78
CA ILE A 528 -35.42 -22.78 6.79
C ILE A 528 -34.54 -21.77 7.50
N ILE A 529 -33.32 -21.58 7.03
CA ILE A 529 -32.33 -20.68 7.63
C ILE A 529 -32.05 -19.54 6.64
N TYR A 530 -32.47 -18.33 6.97
CA TYR A 530 -32.16 -17.11 6.22
C TYR A 530 -30.93 -16.41 6.80
N HIS A 531 -30.15 -15.71 5.95
CA HIS A 531 -29.01 -14.88 6.38
C HIS A 531 -28.09 -15.58 7.40
N ALA A 532 -27.77 -16.85 7.13
CA ALA A 532 -27.01 -17.70 8.03
C ALA A 532 -25.75 -17.01 8.59
N THR A 533 -25.48 -17.20 9.87
CA THR A 533 -24.32 -16.68 10.61
C THR A 533 -24.23 -15.15 10.74
N THR A 534 -25.21 -14.37 10.24
CA THR A 534 -25.25 -12.92 10.48
C THR A 534 -26.19 -12.57 11.63
N ALA A 535 -26.14 -11.33 12.12
CA ALA A 535 -27.07 -10.86 13.15
C ALA A 535 -28.54 -10.83 12.65
N GLN A 536 -28.78 -10.93 11.34
CA GLN A 536 -30.10 -11.02 10.73
C GLN A 536 -30.52 -12.47 10.44
N GLN A 537 -29.81 -13.46 11.00
CA GLN A 537 -30.20 -14.86 10.84
C GLN A 537 -31.66 -15.04 11.28
N ALA A 538 -32.41 -15.81 10.52
CA ALA A 538 -33.75 -16.19 10.94
C ALA A 538 -33.97 -17.66 10.62
N THR A 539 -34.27 -18.45 11.65
CA THR A 539 -34.56 -19.87 11.51
C THR A 539 -36.06 -20.12 11.69
N VAL A 540 -36.67 -20.78 10.71
CA VAL A 540 -38.09 -21.14 10.72
C VAL A 540 -38.18 -22.66 10.77
N SER A 541 -38.69 -23.19 11.88
CA SER A 541 -38.93 -24.63 12.06
C SER A 541 -40.36 -24.97 11.65
N ILE A 542 -40.51 -25.87 10.68
CA ILE A 542 -41.78 -26.31 10.11
C ILE A 542 -41.69 -27.80 9.74
N THR A 543 -42.76 -28.36 9.22
CA THR A 543 -42.81 -29.71 8.64
C THR A 543 -42.69 -29.67 7.12
N LEU A 544 -42.40 -30.83 6.51
CA LEU A 544 -42.35 -30.98 5.06
C LEU A 544 -43.71 -30.69 4.40
N GLY A 545 -44.81 -31.01 5.08
CA GLY A 545 -46.16 -30.66 4.65
C GLY A 545 -46.36 -29.15 4.58
N GLU A 546 -45.96 -28.42 5.63
CA GLU A 546 -46.09 -26.96 5.71
C GLU A 546 -45.19 -26.24 4.70
N LEU A 547 -43.98 -26.75 4.43
CA LEU A 547 -43.05 -26.18 3.44
C LEU A 547 -43.71 -26.02 2.05
N SER A 548 -44.66 -26.89 1.69
CA SER A 548 -45.37 -26.82 0.42
C SER A 548 -46.23 -25.55 0.24
N THR A 549 -46.53 -24.85 1.34
CA THR A 549 -47.40 -23.66 1.36
C THR A 549 -46.82 -22.46 2.11
N ALA A 550 -45.75 -22.63 2.88
CA ALA A 550 -45.24 -21.63 3.83
C ALA A 550 -44.43 -20.48 3.20
N ILE A 551 -43.92 -20.63 1.97
CA ILE A 551 -43.06 -19.64 1.32
C ILE A 551 -43.77 -19.08 0.08
N ASP A 552 -43.91 -17.76 0.01
CA ASP A 552 -44.38 -17.05 -1.19
C ASP A 552 -43.36 -17.25 -2.33
N GLU A 553 -43.84 -17.54 -3.55
CA GLU A 553 -43.00 -17.66 -4.75
C GLU A 553 -42.20 -16.36 -5.04
N LYS A 554 -42.61 -15.22 -4.48
CA LYS A 554 -41.91 -13.93 -4.54
C LYS A 554 -40.85 -13.72 -3.46
N GLU A 555 -40.66 -14.66 -2.54
CA GLU A 555 -39.63 -14.57 -1.51
C GLU A 555 -38.23 -14.46 -2.15
N SER A 556 -37.50 -13.42 -1.77
CA SER A 556 -36.23 -13.05 -2.39
C SER A 556 -35.03 -13.18 -1.45
N ARG A 557 -35.27 -13.48 -0.16
CA ARG A 557 -34.21 -13.75 0.81
C ARG A 557 -33.42 -15.00 0.44
N SER A 558 -32.10 -14.92 0.55
CA SER A 558 -31.23 -16.10 0.42
C SER A 558 -31.34 -16.95 1.69
N GLY A 559 -31.55 -18.24 1.52
CA GLY A 559 -31.67 -19.18 2.63
C GLY A 559 -31.39 -20.62 2.26
N LEU A 560 -31.26 -21.44 3.30
CA LEU A 560 -31.05 -22.88 3.27
C LEU A 560 -32.36 -23.58 3.65
N ILE A 561 -32.66 -24.72 3.03
CA ILE A 561 -33.72 -25.63 3.48
C ILE A 561 -33.06 -26.91 3.98
N VAL A 562 -33.32 -27.28 5.22
CA VAL A 562 -32.80 -28.49 5.86
C VAL A 562 -33.99 -29.42 6.09
N ILE A 563 -33.93 -30.64 5.55
CA ILE A 563 -35.00 -31.65 5.66
C ILE A 563 -34.44 -32.88 6.38
N GLY A 564 -35.07 -33.27 7.48
CA GLY A 564 -34.75 -34.47 8.25
C GLY A 564 -34.76 -34.25 9.77
N GLU A 565 -34.74 -35.35 10.51
CA GLU A 565 -34.93 -35.41 11.98
C GLU A 565 -34.03 -34.45 12.79
N VAL A 566 -32.82 -34.15 12.29
CA VAL A 566 -31.90 -33.23 12.99
C VAL A 566 -32.45 -31.80 13.10
N ALA A 567 -33.39 -31.40 12.24
CA ALA A 567 -34.01 -30.07 12.28
C ALA A 567 -34.79 -29.81 13.58
N GLU A 568 -35.30 -30.86 14.25
CA GLU A 568 -36.00 -30.72 15.54
C GLU A 568 -35.10 -30.22 16.67
N LEU A 569 -33.77 -30.40 16.53
CA LEU A 569 -32.81 -30.02 17.56
C LEU A 569 -32.57 -28.51 17.63
N HIS A 570 -33.02 -27.73 16.64
CA HIS A 570 -32.89 -26.27 16.62
C HIS A 570 -33.34 -25.64 17.96
N ASN A 571 -34.56 -25.95 18.39
CA ASN A 571 -35.14 -25.37 19.62
C ASN A 571 -34.37 -25.73 20.89
N GLN A 572 -33.56 -26.79 20.87
CA GLN A 572 -32.79 -27.26 22.03
C GLN A 572 -31.35 -26.73 22.05
N LEU A 573 -30.80 -26.38 20.88
CA LEU A 573 -29.39 -26.08 20.69
C LEU A 573 -29.14 -24.68 20.12
N VAL A 574 -30.20 -23.89 19.85
CA VAL A 574 -30.09 -22.52 19.36
C VAL A 574 -29.16 -21.70 20.28
N ASN A 575 -28.14 -21.08 19.68
CA ASN A 575 -27.12 -20.33 20.41
C ASN A 575 -27.06 -18.88 19.93
N LEU A 576 -26.79 -18.65 18.63
CA LEU A 576 -26.66 -17.28 18.10
C LEU A 576 -27.93 -16.46 18.31
N GLU A 577 -29.09 -17.00 17.91
CA GLU A 577 -30.39 -16.30 18.02
C GLU A 577 -30.86 -16.12 19.47
N ALA A 578 -30.24 -16.86 20.41
CA ALA A 578 -30.52 -16.73 21.85
C ALA A 578 -29.62 -15.70 22.55
N LYS A 579 -28.67 -15.09 21.84
CA LYS A 579 -27.73 -14.14 22.45
C LYS A 579 -28.43 -12.79 22.75
N PRO A 580 -28.00 -12.07 23.80
CA PRO A 580 -28.72 -10.89 24.28
C PRO A 580 -28.78 -9.70 23.30
N LEU A 581 -27.80 -9.57 22.42
CA LEU A 581 -27.74 -8.50 21.41
C LEU A 581 -27.99 -9.05 20.00
N PHE A 582 -28.61 -10.22 19.87
CA PHE A 582 -28.95 -10.76 18.56
C PHE A 582 -29.95 -9.84 17.84
N GLY A 583 -29.73 -9.58 16.55
CA GLY A 583 -30.51 -8.62 15.77
C GLY A 583 -30.05 -7.16 15.88
N GLU A 584 -29.24 -6.83 16.89
CA GLU A 584 -28.73 -5.48 17.07
C GLU A 584 -27.66 -5.14 16.03
N LYS A 585 -27.75 -3.93 15.48
CA LYS A 585 -26.80 -3.40 14.51
C LYS A 585 -26.27 -2.06 14.97
N LEU A 586 -25.08 -2.09 15.57
CA LEU A 586 -24.49 -0.95 16.26
C LEU A 586 -23.41 -0.28 15.43
N LEU A 587 -23.49 1.04 15.30
CA LEU A 587 -22.45 1.86 14.67
C LEU A 587 -21.49 2.42 15.73
N LEU A 588 -20.20 2.14 15.61
CA LEU A 588 -19.19 2.56 16.59
C LEU A 588 -18.28 3.65 16.03
N THR A 589 -18.23 4.79 16.71
CA THR A 589 -17.42 5.97 16.32
C THR A 589 -16.03 5.99 16.95
N LEU A 590 -15.35 4.85 16.92
CA LEU A 590 -14.02 4.67 17.53
C LEU A 590 -12.94 5.48 16.78
N PRO A 591 -11.88 5.97 17.44
CA PRO A 591 -10.74 6.55 16.73
C PRO A 591 -10.12 5.55 15.73
N ALA A 592 -9.68 6.04 14.57
CA ALA A 592 -8.92 5.23 13.62
C ALA A 592 -7.65 4.68 14.26
N PRO A 593 -7.24 3.44 13.94
CA PRO A 593 -5.92 2.96 14.31
C PRO A 593 -4.84 3.85 13.69
N GLU A 594 -3.76 4.14 14.43
CA GLU A 594 -2.57 4.75 13.85
C GLU A 594 -2.08 3.83 12.71
N VAL A 595 -2.02 4.37 11.49
CA VAL A 595 -1.47 3.67 10.34
C VAL A 595 0.03 3.50 10.59
N LYS A 596 0.45 2.31 11.02
CA LYS A 596 1.85 1.91 10.86
C LYS A 596 2.06 1.69 9.38
N ASN A 597 2.99 2.43 8.78
CA ASN A 597 3.66 1.96 7.58
C ASN A 597 4.21 0.56 7.91
N GLU A 598 3.94 -0.40 7.03
CA GLU A 598 4.39 -1.81 7.06
C GLU A 598 3.56 -2.81 7.90
N GLY A 599 2.66 -3.51 7.21
CA GLY A 599 2.74 -4.98 7.07
C GLY A 599 2.61 -5.88 8.30
N SER A 600 2.14 -5.42 9.45
CA SER A 600 1.90 -6.29 10.61
C SER A 600 0.48 -6.15 11.17
N PHE A 601 -0.46 -6.85 10.52
CA PHE A 601 -1.63 -7.32 11.26
C PHE A 601 -1.14 -8.32 12.31
N MET A 602 -1.53 -8.09 13.56
CA MET A 602 -1.07 -8.75 14.79
C MET A 602 0.23 -8.20 15.38
N ASP A 603 0.13 -7.04 16.04
CA ASP A 603 0.98 -6.75 17.21
C ASP A 603 0.60 -7.78 18.31
N LYS A 604 1.25 -8.95 18.26
CA LYS A 604 1.06 -10.07 19.20
C LYS A 604 1.52 -9.63 20.59
N GLY A 605 0.62 -9.11 21.41
CA GLY A 605 0.92 -8.94 22.85
C GLY A 605 -0.09 -8.19 23.71
N LYS A 606 -0.85 -7.22 23.21
CA LYS A 606 -1.86 -6.50 24.01
C LYS A 606 -3.10 -6.19 23.19
N MET A 607 -4.19 -6.90 23.47
CA MET A 607 -5.53 -6.55 22.99
C MET A 607 -5.87 -5.13 23.47
N THR A 608 -5.92 -4.15 22.57
CA THR A 608 -6.32 -2.78 22.95
C THR A 608 -7.77 -2.79 23.46
N ASN A 609 -8.12 -1.87 24.36
CA ASN A 609 -9.48 -1.85 24.92
C ASN A 609 -10.57 -1.60 23.84
N ARG A 610 -10.20 -1.01 22.70
CA ARG A 610 -11.04 -0.91 21.49
C ARG A 610 -11.44 -2.29 20.97
N ILE A 611 -10.47 -3.17 20.75
CA ILE A 611 -10.70 -4.53 20.20
C ILE A 611 -11.59 -5.33 21.15
N LYS A 612 -11.41 -5.15 22.47
CA LYS A 612 -12.27 -5.80 23.48
C LYS A 612 -13.74 -5.39 23.37
N LEU A 613 -14.05 -4.10 23.17
CA LEU A 613 -15.44 -3.66 23.01
C LEU A 613 -16.09 -4.30 21.78
N LEU A 614 -15.38 -4.27 20.65
CA LEU A 614 -15.85 -4.86 19.39
C LEU A 614 -16.13 -6.36 19.57
N GLN A 615 -15.18 -7.08 20.16
CA GLN A 615 -15.33 -8.51 20.39
C GLN A 615 -16.48 -8.81 21.35
N ASN A 616 -16.55 -8.11 22.49
CA ASN A 616 -17.59 -8.35 23.48
C ASN A 616 -19.00 -8.14 22.89
N LEU A 617 -19.21 -7.12 22.06
CA LEU A 617 -20.50 -6.89 21.40
C LEU A 617 -20.86 -8.02 20.42
N LYS A 618 -19.91 -8.44 19.57
CA LYS A 618 -20.10 -9.56 18.64
C LYS A 618 -20.33 -10.89 19.34
N ASP A 619 -19.59 -11.13 20.42
CA ASP A 619 -19.72 -12.33 21.25
C ASP A 619 -21.11 -12.43 21.87
N GLN A 620 -21.80 -11.29 22.09
CA GLN A 620 -23.20 -11.20 22.53
C GLN A 620 -24.21 -11.12 21.37
N GLY A 621 -23.80 -11.29 20.11
CA GLY A 621 -24.69 -11.45 18.96
C GLY A 621 -24.93 -10.22 18.10
N ALA A 622 -24.33 -9.06 18.45
CA ALA A 622 -24.51 -7.83 17.68
C ALA A 622 -23.71 -7.83 16.37
N GLU A 623 -24.28 -7.26 15.31
CA GLU A 623 -23.49 -6.79 14.17
C GLU A 623 -22.91 -5.41 14.50
N VAL A 624 -21.60 -5.27 14.34
CA VAL A 624 -20.89 -4.06 14.70
C VAL A 624 -20.25 -3.45 13.46
N ILE A 625 -20.63 -2.21 13.16
CA ILE A 625 -20.08 -1.41 12.06
C ILE A 625 -19.12 -0.40 12.65
N GLU A 626 -17.86 -0.47 12.26
CA GLU A 626 -16.86 0.52 12.67
C GLU A 626 -16.88 1.73 11.74
N MET A 627 -17.06 2.91 12.32
CA MET A 627 -16.95 4.17 11.61
C MET A 627 -15.95 5.09 12.31
N PRO A 628 -14.66 4.93 12.02
CA PRO A 628 -13.69 5.86 12.53
C PRO A 628 -13.86 7.24 11.89
N LEU A 629 -14.11 8.23 12.75
CA LEU A 629 -14.37 9.62 12.38
C LEU A 629 -13.23 10.57 12.78
N ILE A 630 -12.34 10.11 13.65
CA ILE A 630 -11.21 10.87 14.13
C ILE A 630 -9.96 10.01 14.09
N VAL A 631 -8.81 10.61 13.84
CA VAL A 631 -7.50 9.99 14.01
C VAL A 631 -6.71 10.82 15.02
N HIS A 632 -6.01 10.13 15.92
CA HIS A 632 -5.03 10.81 16.75
C HIS A 632 -3.70 10.83 16.01
N LYS A 633 -3.16 12.03 15.78
CA LYS A 633 -1.84 12.22 15.21
C LYS A 633 -0.88 12.58 16.33
N THR A 634 0.04 11.67 16.63
CA THR A 634 1.14 11.94 17.57
C THR A 634 1.96 13.13 17.08
N LEU A 635 2.31 14.04 18.00
CA LEU A 635 3.22 15.16 17.75
C LEU A 635 4.59 14.83 18.34
N SER A 636 5.66 15.33 17.72
CA SER A 636 6.99 15.32 18.34
C SER A 636 7.07 16.49 19.32
N PRO A 637 7.07 16.24 20.64
CA PRO A 637 7.13 17.32 21.60
C PRO A 637 8.52 17.96 21.61
N ASP A 638 8.62 19.18 22.15
CA ASP A 638 9.92 19.85 22.30
C ASP A 638 10.80 19.06 23.30
N PRO A 639 12.03 18.66 22.92
CA PRO A 639 12.93 17.89 23.79
C PRO A 639 13.23 18.58 25.13
N ARG A 640 13.10 19.90 25.22
CA ARG A 640 13.30 20.66 26.47
C ARG A 640 12.33 20.20 27.58
N PHE A 641 11.13 19.75 27.21
CA PHE A 641 10.13 19.23 28.16
C PHE A 641 10.26 17.72 28.41
N PHE A 642 11.35 17.12 27.94
CA PHE A 642 11.69 15.71 28.12
C PHE A 642 13.17 15.60 28.49
N SER A 643 13.49 16.01 29.72
CA SER A 643 14.83 15.86 30.29
C SER A 643 14.76 15.60 31.79
N LYS A 644 15.83 15.04 32.37
CA LYS A 644 15.91 14.80 33.82
C LYS A 644 15.77 16.11 34.61
N ASP A 645 16.40 17.17 34.15
CA ASP A 645 16.39 18.48 34.82
C ASP A 645 14.98 19.05 34.81
N TRP A 646 14.31 19.04 33.64
CA TRP A 646 12.91 19.45 33.51
C TRP A 646 11.99 18.76 34.52
N PHE A 647 12.01 17.42 34.58
CA PHE A 647 11.11 16.69 35.49
C PHE A 647 11.43 16.96 36.97
N SER A 648 12.69 17.22 37.33
CA SER A 648 13.10 17.53 38.71
C SER A 648 12.63 18.92 39.19
N GLU A 649 12.41 19.82 38.24
CA GLU A 649 11.92 21.18 38.48
C GLU A 649 10.41 21.24 38.67
N LEU A 650 9.65 20.23 38.23
CA LEU A 650 8.20 20.22 38.33
C LEU A 650 7.67 19.83 39.72
N GLY A 651 6.56 20.45 40.11
CA GLY A 651 5.78 20.10 41.28
C GLY A 651 4.74 19.02 40.99
N ALA A 652 4.11 19.08 39.80
CA ALA A 652 3.16 18.08 39.34
C ALA A 652 3.15 17.90 37.82
N ILE A 653 2.75 16.70 37.41
CA ILE A 653 2.49 16.31 36.03
C ILE A 653 1.02 15.91 35.92
N ILE A 654 0.29 16.49 34.96
CA ILE A 654 -1.13 16.24 34.77
C ILE A 654 -1.39 15.61 33.39
N PHE A 655 -2.07 14.46 33.39
CA PHE A 655 -2.52 13.78 32.19
C PHE A 655 -4.03 13.90 32.01
N THR A 656 -4.45 14.43 30.86
CA THR A 656 -5.87 14.65 30.55
C THR A 656 -6.49 13.57 29.66
N SER A 657 -5.74 12.53 29.26
CA SER A 657 -6.27 11.48 28.41
C SER A 657 -5.41 10.21 28.42
N PRO A 658 -6.00 9.02 28.20
CA PRO A 658 -5.27 7.77 27.98
C PRO A 658 -4.24 7.86 26.84
N PHE A 659 -4.61 8.50 25.74
CA PHE A 659 -3.73 8.63 24.58
C PHE A 659 -2.56 9.58 24.85
N GLY A 660 -2.77 10.64 25.63
CA GLY A 660 -1.70 11.51 26.11
C GLY A 660 -0.66 10.76 26.94
N VAL A 661 -1.09 9.85 27.82
CA VAL A 661 -0.18 8.96 28.57
C VAL A 661 0.62 8.07 27.62
N THR A 662 -0.03 7.50 26.61
CA THR A 662 0.64 6.65 25.62
C THR A 662 1.71 7.42 24.84
N CYS A 663 1.38 8.63 24.36
CA CYS A 663 2.33 9.50 23.66
C CYS A 663 3.49 9.93 24.56
N PHE A 664 3.21 10.19 25.84
CA PHE A 664 4.22 10.58 26.81
C PHE A 664 5.26 9.47 27.00
N PHE A 665 4.84 8.23 27.19
CA PHE A 665 5.77 7.11 27.33
C PHE A 665 6.52 6.78 26.04
N LYS A 666 5.89 7.00 24.88
CA LYS A 666 6.59 6.93 23.59
C LYS A 666 7.70 7.98 23.52
N ALA A 667 7.43 9.23 23.92
CA ALA A 667 8.43 10.29 23.97
C ALA A 667 9.55 9.99 25.00
N ILE A 668 9.23 9.46 26.18
CA ILE A 668 10.23 8.98 27.16
C ILE A 668 11.19 7.97 26.52
N GLN A 669 10.66 7.01 25.74
CA GLN A 669 11.48 6.03 25.02
C GLN A 669 12.28 6.66 23.88
N GLU A 670 11.66 7.53 23.08
CA GLU A 670 12.27 8.22 21.93
C GLU A 670 13.47 9.07 22.36
N TYR A 671 13.36 9.77 23.49
CA TYR A 671 14.45 10.56 24.08
C TYR A 671 15.37 9.75 25.00
N ALA A 672 15.24 8.41 25.01
CA ALA A 672 16.08 7.50 25.79
C ALA A 672 16.13 7.82 27.29
N LEU A 673 15.00 8.27 27.87
CA LEU A 673 14.89 8.57 29.29
C LEU A 673 14.43 7.35 30.09
N ASP A 674 15.03 7.16 31.25
CA ASP A 674 14.59 6.17 32.22
C ASP A 674 13.36 6.69 32.99
N ILE A 675 12.34 5.85 33.19
CA ILE A 675 11.10 6.23 33.89
C ILE A 675 11.33 6.81 35.30
N ARG A 676 12.46 6.51 35.93
CA ARG A 676 12.87 7.08 37.23
C ARG A 676 13.03 8.61 37.19
N VAL A 677 13.12 9.24 36.01
CA VAL A 677 13.09 10.71 35.91
C VAL A 677 11.79 11.32 36.43
N LEU A 678 10.71 10.53 36.52
CA LEU A 678 9.43 10.96 37.09
C LEU A 678 9.42 10.93 38.62
N ALA A 679 10.54 10.56 39.27
CA ALA A 679 10.66 10.62 40.71
C ALA A 679 10.80 12.07 41.19
N GLY A 680 9.74 12.61 41.80
CA GLY A 680 9.74 13.98 42.31
C GLY A 680 8.38 14.68 42.19
N PRO A 681 7.90 14.94 40.95
CA PRO A 681 6.59 15.57 40.76
C PRO A 681 5.45 14.64 41.17
N SER A 682 4.36 15.22 41.67
CA SER A 682 3.11 14.48 41.88
C SER A 682 2.45 14.18 40.54
N ILE A 683 2.00 12.95 40.32
CA ILE A 683 1.35 12.52 39.09
C ILE A 683 -0.17 12.56 39.29
N ILE A 684 -0.83 13.38 38.49
CA ILE A 684 -2.29 13.55 38.55
C ILE A 684 -2.90 13.05 37.25
N SER A 685 -3.88 12.17 37.38
CA SER A 685 -4.71 11.70 36.28
C SER A 685 -6.11 12.25 36.42
N ILE A 686 -6.71 12.74 35.34
CA ILE A 686 -8.04 13.37 35.43
C ILE A 686 -9.23 12.39 35.53
N GLY A 687 -9.00 11.08 35.36
CA GLY A 687 -10.10 10.12 35.28
C GLY A 687 -9.65 8.67 35.13
N ALA A 688 -10.56 7.75 35.42
CA ALA A 688 -10.27 6.31 35.60
C ALA A 688 -9.57 5.65 34.41
N SER A 689 -9.92 6.02 33.18
CA SER A 689 -9.28 5.48 31.97
C SER A 689 -7.82 5.92 31.82
N THR A 690 -7.51 7.18 32.15
CA THR A 690 -6.15 7.72 32.20
C THR A 690 -5.34 7.04 33.30
N THR A 691 -5.93 6.89 34.50
CA THR A 691 -5.34 6.16 35.64
C THR A 691 -4.97 4.73 35.27
N GLN A 692 -5.89 4.00 34.63
CA GLN A 692 -5.64 2.63 34.22
C GLN A 692 -4.50 2.55 33.19
N THR A 693 -4.40 3.54 32.29
CA THR A 693 -3.32 3.59 31.31
C THR A 693 -1.97 3.84 31.97
N LEU A 694 -1.89 4.75 32.95
CA LEU A 694 -0.68 4.96 33.76
C LEU A 694 -0.26 3.69 34.50
N LYS A 695 -1.21 2.97 35.11
CA LYS A 695 -0.95 1.70 35.80
C LYS A 695 -0.38 0.64 34.86
N ASN A 696 -0.85 0.58 33.61
CA ASN A 696 -0.33 -0.33 32.59
C ASN A 696 1.13 -0.03 32.20
N HIS A 697 1.62 1.18 32.47
CA HIS A 697 3.01 1.61 32.33
C HIS A 697 3.80 1.57 33.65
N GLY A 698 3.22 0.99 34.71
CA GLY A 698 3.87 0.85 36.01
C GLY A 698 3.80 2.10 36.91
N ILE A 699 3.02 3.12 36.54
CA ILE A 699 2.84 4.33 37.32
C ILE A 699 1.47 4.32 38.01
N ILE A 700 1.46 4.50 39.33
CA ILE A 700 0.24 4.74 40.10
C ILE A 700 0.14 6.25 40.30
N PRO A 701 -0.90 6.93 39.78
CA PRO A 701 -1.08 8.36 40.02
C PRO A 701 -1.28 8.62 41.51
N ASP A 702 -0.69 9.70 42.02
CA ASP A 702 -0.84 10.13 43.41
C ASP A 702 -2.28 10.60 43.67
N TYR A 703 -2.87 11.28 42.68
CA TYR A 703 -4.19 11.89 42.81
C TYR A 703 -5.05 11.73 41.55
N MET A 704 -6.37 11.66 41.76
CA MET A 704 -7.40 11.69 40.73
C MET A 704 -8.63 12.42 41.31
N PRO A 705 -9.23 13.40 40.60
CA PRO A 705 -10.46 14.04 41.06
C PRO A 705 -11.66 13.10 40.93
N ASP A 706 -12.70 13.31 41.74
CA ASP A 706 -13.92 12.50 41.71
C ASP A 706 -14.74 12.74 40.42
N LYS A 707 -14.76 13.97 39.93
CA LYS A 707 -15.32 14.39 38.64
C LYS A 707 -14.32 15.19 37.85
N PHE A 708 -14.37 15.02 36.54
CA PHE A 708 -13.54 15.75 35.60
C PHE A 708 -14.11 17.15 35.32
N THR A 709 -14.00 18.06 36.31
CA THR A 709 -14.35 19.48 36.15
C THR A 709 -13.18 20.36 36.53
N THR A 710 -13.09 21.57 35.94
CA THR A 710 -12.09 22.57 36.29
C THR A 710 -12.08 22.85 37.79
N ARG A 711 -13.26 22.99 38.39
CA ARG A 711 -13.41 23.25 39.83
C ARG A 711 -12.82 22.15 40.71
N GLU A 712 -13.15 20.89 40.44
CA GLU A 712 -12.68 19.79 41.29
C GLU A 712 -11.18 19.54 41.17
N LEU A 713 -10.58 19.72 39.98
CA LEU A 713 -9.13 19.65 39.85
C LEU A 713 -8.44 20.82 40.56
N MET A 714 -9.02 22.02 40.52
CA MET A 714 -8.52 23.18 41.27
C MET A 714 -8.57 22.94 42.78
N ASP A 715 -9.66 22.35 43.27
CA ASP A 715 -9.82 22.01 44.69
C ASP A 715 -8.85 20.90 45.11
N LEU A 716 -8.64 19.89 44.26
CA LEU A 716 -7.66 18.82 44.48
C LEU A 716 -6.24 19.40 44.61
N ILE A 717 -5.83 20.23 43.66
CA ILE A 717 -4.48 20.85 43.65
C ILE A 717 -4.29 21.73 44.88
N GLN A 718 -5.27 22.56 45.24
CA GLN A 718 -5.18 23.45 46.42
C GLN A 718 -5.14 22.68 47.75
N ASN A 719 -5.86 21.57 47.86
CA ASN A 719 -5.96 20.83 49.11
C ASN A 719 -4.84 19.79 49.30
N LYS A 720 -4.22 19.33 48.21
CA LYS A 720 -3.25 18.21 48.23
C LYS A 720 -1.82 18.60 47.93
N MET A 721 -1.57 19.76 47.31
CA MET A 721 -0.22 20.25 47.03
C MET A 721 0.18 21.37 47.98
N ASP A 722 1.40 21.30 48.50
CA ASP A 722 1.94 22.36 49.35
C ASP A 722 2.51 23.55 48.52
N SER A 723 2.80 24.66 49.20
CA SER A 723 3.32 25.88 48.55
C SER A 723 4.69 25.68 47.87
N LYS A 724 5.47 24.67 48.28
CA LYS A 724 6.78 24.35 47.70
C LYS A 724 6.63 23.52 46.42
N GLN A 725 5.64 22.65 46.35
CA GLN A 725 5.28 21.94 45.12
C GLN A 725 4.66 22.90 44.11
N LEU A 726 3.79 23.80 44.56
CA LEU A 726 3.20 24.81 43.67
C LEU A 726 4.24 25.81 43.14
N SER A 727 5.28 26.17 43.89
CA SER A 727 6.33 27.08 43.39
C SER A 727 7.23 26.46 42.32
N LYS A 728 7.27 25.13 42.24
CA LYS A 728 7.96 24.36 41.20
C LYS A 728 7.21 24.29 39.85
N GLY A 729 5.94 24.70 39.83
CA GLY A 729 5.13 24.72 38.61
C GLY A 729 4.52 23.36 38.25
N ILE A 730 3.56 23.41 37.33
CA ILE A 730 2.73 22.28 36.91
C ILE A 730 2.84 22.11 35.39
N CYS A 731 3.03 20.87 34.92
CA CYS A 731 3.05 20.57 33.50
C CYS A 731 1.86 19.70 33.09
N PHE A 732 1.14 20.13 32.05
CA PHE A 732 0.13 19.34 31.37
C PHE A 732 0.73 18.63 30.16
N TYR A 733 0.48 17.32 30.05
CA TYR A 733 0.77 16.55 28.84
C TYR A 733 -0.54 16.05 28.24
N ARG A 734 -0.96 16.70 27.15
CA ARG A 734 -2.34 16.57 26.65
C ARG A 734 -2.48 16.75 25.13
N SER A 735 -3.72 16.68 24.64
CA SER A 735 -4.09 17.02 23.27
C SER A 735 -3.99 18.53 23.02
N LYS A 736 -3.61 18.92 21.79
CA LYS A 736 -3.63 20.31 21.33
C LYS A 736 -5.00 21.00 21.44
N LEU A 737 -6.09 20.24 21.28
CA LEU A 737 -7.47 20.75 21.34
C LEU A 737 -8.15 20.66 22.72
N GLY A 738 -7.41 20.37 23.79
CA GLY A 738 -8.06 20.21 25.10
C GLY A 738 -8.57 21.55 25.68
N ASN A 739 -9.51 21.48 26.64
CA ASN A 739 -10.04 22.66 27.36
C ASN A 739 -8.90 23.53 27.97
N THR A 740 -8.91 24.83 27.68
CA THR A 740 -7.91 25.81 28.17
C THR A 740 -8.30 26.51 29.46
N GLU A 741 -9.59 26.49 29.84
CA GLU A 741 -10.11 27.15 31.06
C GLU A 741 -9.33 26.71 32.32
N ILE A 742 -8.94 25.45 32.36
CA ILE A 742 -8.19 24.88 33.48
C ILE A 742 -6.74 25.37 33.54
N ILE A 743 -6.13 25.61 32.39
CA ILE A 743 -4.78 26.16 32.28
C ILE A 743 -4.81 27.63 32.68
N GLU A 744 -5.80 28.37 32.20
CA GLU A 744 -6.02 29.77 32.52
C GLU A 744 -6.24 29.95 34.03
N ALA A 745 -7.14 29.16 34.64
CA ALA A 745 -7.43 29.21 36.07
C ALA A 745 -6.22 28.82 36.96
N LEU A 746 -5.37 27.88 36.53
CA LEU A 746 -4.17 27.50 37.28
C LEU A 746 -3.03 28.51 37.11
N SER A 747 -2.95 29.16 35.95
CA SER A 747 -1.89 30.15 35.65
C SER A 747 -1.96 31.38 36.55
N GLU A 748 -3.13 31.68 37.12
CA GLU A 748 -3.29 32.73 38.15
C GLU A 748 -2.59 32.38 39.48
N LYS A 749 -2.34 31.10 39.75
CA LYS A 749 -1.83 30.61 41.04
C LYS A 749 -0.42 30.04 40.99
N THR A 750 0.02 29.52 39.84
CA THR A 750 1.34 28.90 39.66
C THR A 750 1.80 28.97 38.21
N HIS A 751 3.08 28.72 37.96
CA HIS A 751 3.61 28.55 36.62
C HIS A 751 3.05 27.26 36.00
N VAL A 752 2.35 27.38 34.87
CA VAL A 752 1.78 26.24 34.13
C VAL A 752 2.43 26.12 32.77
N THR A 753 2.89 24.91 32.43
CA THR A 753 3.39 24.57 31.10
C THR A 753 2.42 23.61 30.40
N ASP A 754 1.97 23.95 29.19
CA ASP A 754 1.08 23.12 28.38
C ASP A 754 1.86 22.45 27.23
N VAL A 755 2.11 21.14 27.35
CA VAL A 755 2.82 20.34 26.34
C VAL A 755 1.82 19.52 25.54
N HIS A 756 1.78 19.78 24.23
CA HIS A 756 0.90 19.08 23.30
C HIS A 756 1.59 17.85 22.74
N LEU A 757 1.03 16.67 23.04
CA LEU A 757 1.59 15.38 22.61
C LEU A 757 0.92 14.80 21.37
N TYR A 758 -0.29 15.25 21.06
CA TYR A 758 -1.04 14.80 19.90
C TYR A 758 -2.09 15.82 19.50
N GLU A 759 -2.56 15.71 18.25
CA GLU A 759 -3.74 16.41 17.75
C GLU A 759 -4.80 15.42 17.28
N VAL A 760 -6.07 15.79 17.43
CA VAL A 760 -7.21 15.00 16.95
C VAL A 760 -7.63 15.60 15.61
N LEU A 761 -7.59 14.80 14.55
CA LEU A 761 -7.96 15.23 13.21
C LEU A 761 -9.23 14.50 12.77
N PRO A 762 -10.22 15.20 12.17
CA PRO A 762 -11.37 14.55 11.58
C PRO A 762 -10.97 13.75 10.33
N ILE A 763 -11.69 12.66 10.09
CA ILE A 763 -11.57 11.85 8.86
C ILE A 763 -12.77 12.17 8.00
N GLU A 764 -12.54 12.67 6.78
CA GLU A 764 -13.62 12.83 5.81
C GLU A 764 -14.15 11.46 5.40
N LYS A 765 -15.38 11.15 5.81
CA LYS A 765 -16.12 9.97 5.35
C LYS A 765 -17.47 10.39 4.79
N LYS A 766 -17.90 9.69 3.74
CA LYS A 766 -19.29 9.69 3.30
C LYS A 766 -20.02 8.59 4.07
N LEU A 767 -21.15 8.93 4.67
CA LEU A 767 -22.02 7.97 5.33
C LEU A 767 -23.18 7.65 4.39
N ASP A 768 -23.25 6.43 3.89
CA ASP A 768 -24.44 5.94 3.19
C ASP A 768 -25.34 5.22 4.20
N VAL A 769 -26.09 6.01 4.99
CA VAL A 769 -26.93 5.52 6.10
C VAL A 769 -28.05 4.61 5.58
N GLN A 770 -28.51 4.80 4.33
CA GLN A 770 -29.59 3.99 3.76
C GLN A 770 -29.23 2.50 3.65
N GLU A 771 -27.95 2.15 3.68
CA GLU A 771 -27.51 0.74 3.66
C GLU A 771 -27.61 0.04 5.03
N TYR A 772 -27.83 0.76 6.13
CA TYR A 772 -27.70 0.21 7.47
C TYR A 772 -28.97 0.48 8.30
N ASP A 773 -29.76 -0.57 8.49
CA ASP A 773 -30.86 -0.63 9.46
C ASP A 773 -30.26 -0.67 10.89
N LEU A 774 -29.79 0.48 11.37
CA LEU A 774 -29.06 0.61 12.63
C LEU A 774 -30.01 0.62 13.82
N SER A 775 -29.65 -0.09 14.89
CA SER A 775 -30.38 -0.08 16.16
C SER A 775 -29.83 0.94 17.16
N GLY A 776 -28.59 1.40 16.99
CA GLY A 776 -27.99 2.42 17.86
C GLY A 776 -26.59 2.87 17.44
N ILE A 777 -26.13 3.96 18.03
CA ILE A 777 -24.81 4.55 17.77
C ILE A 777 -24.03 4.69 19.07
N VAL A 778 -22.77 4.28 19.04
CA VAL A 778 -21.85 4.34 20.18
C VAL A 778 -20.84 5.47 19.98
N PHE A 779 -20.85 6.43 20.90
CA PHE A 779 -19.94 7.57 20.93
C PHE A 779 -18.89 7.45 22.02
N THR A 780 -17.64 7.38 21.59
CA THR A 780 -16.51 7.13 22.50
C THR A 780 -15.75 8.38 22.90
N SER A 781 -16.16 9.56 22.41
CA SER A 781 -15.62 10.86 22.80
C SER A 781 -16.50 12.00 22.30
N ARG A 782 -16.36 13.19 22.90
CA ARG A 782 -16.95 14.44 22.40
C ARG A 782 -16.52 14.76 20.96
N SER A 783 -15.23 14.65 20.65
CA SER A 783 -14.72 14.92 19.30
C SER A 783 -15.30 13.97 18.24
N ALA A 784 -15.66 12.74 18.62
CA ALA A 784 -16.36 11.82 17.71
C ALA A 784 -17.79 12.28 17.41
N VAL A 785 -18.50 12.84 18.40
CA VAL A 785 -19.82 13.47 18.20
C VAL A 785 -19.69 14.66 17.25
N GLU A 786 -18.75 15.57 17.52
CA GLU A 786 -18.53 16.77 16.69
C GLU A 786 -18.16 16.40 15.24
N ALA A 787 -17.26 15.43 15.05
CA ALA A 787 -16.89 14.92 13.73
C ALA A 787 -18.08 14.25 13.01
N PHE A 788 -18.91 13.52 13.74
CA PHE A 788 -20.13 12.90 13.19
C PHE A 788 -21.10 13.97 12.68
N MET A 789 -21.29 15.04 13.46
CA MET A 789 -22.22 16.12 13.13
C MET A 789 -21.74 17.01 11.98
N ALA A 790 -20.43 17.06 11.74
CA ALA A 790 -19.81 17.77 10.63
C ALA A 790 -20.02 17.09 9.26
N ILE A 791 -20.50 15.85 9.22
CA ILE A 791 -20.80 15.14 7.97
C ILE A 791 -21.91 15.89 7.21
N LYS A 792 -21.64 16.26 5.96
CA LYS A 792 -22.54 17.02 5.09
C LYS A 792 -23.61 16.10 4.47
N ASP A 793 -24.64 15.80 5.24
CA ASP A 793 -25.91 15.28 4.71
C ASP A 793 -27.07 15.58 5.67
N ASP A 794 -27.79 16.69 5.42
CA ASP A 794 -28.83 17.18 6.32
C ASP A 794 -30.11 16.32 6.31
N TYR A 795 -30.31 15.48 5.29
CA TYR A 795 -31.47 14.59 5.19
C TYR A 795 -31.43 13.46 6.25
N TYR A 796 -30.24 12.97 6.60
CA TYR A 796 -30.10 11.86 7.56
C TYR A 796 -30.00 12.30 9.01
N LYS A 797 -29.68 13.57 9.29
CA LYS A 797 -29.47 14.07 10.66
C LYS A 797 -30.70 13.90 11.55
N SER A 798 -31.91 14.05 11.02
CA SER A 798 -33.15 13.89 11.79
C SER A 798 -33.43 12.43 12.15
N MET A 799 -33.30 11.51 11.20
CA MET A 799 -33.50 10.07 11.40
C MET A 799 -32.44 9.45 12.32
N ILE A 800 -31.19 9.90 12.22
CA ILE A 800 -30.13 9.40 13.09
C ILE A 800 -30.31 9.89 14.54
N ARG A 801 -30.73 11.14 14.74
CA ARG A 801 -30.96 11.69 16.10
C ARG A 801 -32.10 11.00 16.86
N SER A 802 -32.95 10.22 16.19
CA SER A 802 -33.95 9.38 16.83
C SER A 802 -33.42 8.01 17.28
N LEU A 803 -32.25 7.58 16.80
CA LEU A 803 -31.63 6.33 17.25
C LEU A 803 -31.10 6.47 18.68
N PRO A 804 -31.08 5.41 19.49
CA PRO A 804 -30.33 5.36 20.73
C PRO A 804 -28.86 5.75 20.56
N ALA A 805 -28.36 6.70 21.36
CA ALA A 805 -26.94 7.00 21.49
C ALA A 805 -26.37 6.49 22.81
N TYR A 806 -25.30 5.69 22.73
CA TYR A 806 -24.55 5.22 23.88
C TYR A 806 -23.30 6.08 24.07
N SER A 807 -23.20 6.76 25.20
CA SER A 807 -22.15 7.73 25.50
C SER A 807 -21.15 7.15 26.49
N ILE A 808 -19.84 7.32 26.23
CA ILE A 808 -18.78 6.91 27.15
C ILE A 808 -18.78 7.69 28.48
N GLY A 809 -19.39 8.88 28.52
CA GLY A 809 -19.42 9.69 29.74
C GLY A 809 -19.90 11.14 29.54
N PRO A 810 -19.87 11.95 30.62
CA PRO A 810 -20.59 13.22 30.71
C PRO A 810 -20.33 14.21 29.57
N MET A 811 -19.07 14.44 29.22
CA MET A 811 -18.69 15.38 28.15
C MET A 811 -19.19 14.95 26.76
N THR A 812 -19.32 13.64 26.55
CA THR A 812 -19.86 13.09 25.30
C THR A 812 -21.38 13.22 25.28
N SER A 813 -22.04 12.99 26.42
CA SER A 813 -23.48 13.19 26.60
C SER A 813 -23.89 14.65 26.45
N GLU A 814 -23.08 15.58 26.97
CA GLU A 814 -23.26 17.02 26.79
C GLU A 814 -23.22 17.41 25.30
N ALA A 815 -22.21 16.95 24.55
CA ALA A 815 -22.13 17.19 23.11
C ALA A 815 -23.33 16.61 22.34
N LEU A 816 -23.85 15.45 22.75
CA LEU A 816 -25.07 14.87 22.17
C LEU A 816 -26.31 15.72 22.48
N ASN A 817 -26.43 16.26 23.69
CA ASN A 817 -27.50 17.18 24.08
C ASN A 817 -27.45 18.50 23.30
N GLU A 818 -26.26 19.11 23.16
CA GLU A 818 -26.04 20.30 22.33
C GLU A 818 -26.50 20.08 20.87
N ASN A 819 -26.41 18.84 20.40
CA ASN A 819 -26.81 18.42 19.06
C ASN A 819 -28.23 17.81 18.98
N GLN A 820 -29.04 17.97 20.03
CA GLN A 820 -30.46 17.59 20.10
C GLN A 820 -30.72 16.10 19.84
N TRP A 821 -29.93 15.22 20.46
CA TRP A 821 -30.16 13.77 20.40
C TRP A 821 -31.37 13.35 21.25
N SER A 822 -32.19 12.43 20.76
CA SER A 822 -33.49 12.10 21.39
C SER A 822 -33.35 11.16 22.58
N VAL A 823 -32.49 10.15 22.47
CA VAL A 823 -32.28 9.11 23.50
C VAL A 823 -30.79 8.93 23.74
N ILE A 824 -30.33 9.22 24.97
CA ILE A 824 -28.91 9.13 25.36
C ILE A 824 -28.79 8.21 26.56
N TYR A 825 -27.98 7.16 26.43
CA TYR A 825 -27.61 6.24 27.50
C TYR A 825 -26.13 6.46 27.87
N GLU A 826 -25.88 7.05 29.03
CA GLU A 826 -24.53 7.29 29.53
C GLU A 826 -23.96 6.10 30.30
N ALA A 827 -22.70 5.77 30.03
CA ALA A 827 -21.95 4.77 30.80
C ALA A 827 -21.64 5.24 32.23
N THR A 828 -22.08 4.46 33.22
CA THR A 828 -21.80 4.73 34.65
C THR A 828 -20.31 4.71 34.94
N THR A 829 -19.58 3.76 34.33
CA THR A 829 -18.12 3.71 34.38
C THR A 829 -17.57 4.22 33.05
N HIS A 830 -16.84 5.34 33.04
CA HIS A 830 -16.41 6.03 31.81
C HIS A 830 -15.25 5.33 31.07
N THR A 831 -15.52 4.10 30.64
CA THR A 831 -14.60 3.18 29.98
C THR A 831 -15.36 2.43 28.88
N TYR A 832 -14.63 1.79 27.96
CA TYR A 832 -15.25 0.94 26.96
C TYR A 832 -16.05 -0.22 27.57
N ASN A 833 -15.62 -0.78 28.71
CA ASN A 833 -16.38 -1.81 29.40
C ASN A 833 -17.70 -1.27 29.97
N GLY A 834 -17.69 -0.06 30.52
CA GLY A 834 -18.92 0.57 31.00
C GLY A 834 -19.91 0.88 29.88
N ILE A 835 -19.44 1.24 28.68
CA ILE A 835 -20.31 1.35 27.50
C ILE A 835 -20.97 -0.01 27.19
N PHE A 836 -20.17 -1.09 27.16
CA PHE A 836 -20.68 -2.43 26.91
C PHE A 836 -21.76 -2.83 27.91
N GLU A 837 -21.53 -2.61 29.21
CA GLU A 837 -22.51 -2.87 30.28
C GLU A 837 -23.79 -2.04 30.10
N THR A 838 -23.67 -0.78 29.70
CA THR A 838 -24.83 0.08 29.41
C THR A 838 -25.62 -0.44 28.20
N ILE A 839 -24.96 -0.84 27.11
CA ILE A 839 -25.63 -1.42 25.93
C ILE A 839 -26.41 -2.67 26.35
N MET A 840 -25.75 -3.60 27.04
CA MET A 840 -26.38 -4.82 27.54
C MET A 840 -27.61 -4.52 28.41
N LYS A 841 -27.50 -3.55 29.33
CA LYS A 841 -28.60 -3.19 30.23
C LYS A 841 -29.80 -2.59 29.52
N GLU A 842 -29.58 -1.77 28.49
CA GLU A 842 -30.66 -1.04 27.83
C GLU A 842 -31.30 -1.81 26.68
N THR A 843 -30.58 -2.76 26.06
CA THR A 843 -31.14 -3.66 25.03
C THR A 843 -31.94 -4.82 25.61
N ILE A 844 -31.61 -5.32 26.81
CA ILE A 844 -32.30 -6.48 27.43
C ILE A 844 -33.63 -6.09 28.11
N LYS A 845 -33.92 -4.79 28.30
CA LYS A 845 -35.19 -4.31 28.86
C LYS A 845 -36.32 -4.39 27.86
#